data_AF-A0A7V1ZHZ7-F1
#
_entry.id   AF-A0A7V1ZHZ7-F1
#
_cell.length_a   1.000
_cell.length_b   1.000
_cell.length_c   1.000
_cell.angle_alpha   90.00
_cell.angle_beta   90.00
_cell.angle_gamma   90.00
#
_symmetry.space_group_name_H-M   'P 1'
#
loop_
_entity.id
_entity.type
_entity.pdbx_description
1 polymer ?
#
loop_
_entity_poly.entity_id
_entity_poly.type
_entity_poly.pdbx_seq_one_letter_code
_entity_poly.pdbx_strand_id
1 'polypeptide(L)'
;MRGLAALGLGLWAGLVLAAPCPSQWRVEAFQPPKLVWARAQVAFPVEVTNTGDQPWSGQTSDHLSYHWRDLSGKVLVWDGDRTDLGRTLMPGETQRVLLRVRVPRDPGVYLLELAMVREQVCWYPPPSGQAHLAQVRVLPRLPFLVGGLGLFTGLLSLVVWKRRRWASWLVPVCTVLWLAAFAWVVGQVVVVAAGRVGPPMPVGMLWAGGCLLSLALILLPARWWPRAATVLAFLAVVLAFADTLYLRFFGSIVSLLAWQGAGQLGQVWDSVRSLAKPQDLWFAVLGFCSLFPWFWPRWQEQWPFWPRFLRQAALAGVLWVAAWPVLAAVRGVLRETQGAQVFSYTMRMQELGVWGLHLLDAARTWKEAVGEGLAREEKQQIRDFFAQRARTTPAFGPAFGRFSGYNLVLLQVESLQNFVVGLGVNGQEVTPFLNSLRRRGLYFSWVFDQTNQGRSSDGEFIALNSQHPLGEGAVAFRRAGNRFMALPKVLRSRGYSTLSAHAFERGFWNRAVLHPAYGFERSFFRRELGPGEVIGWGLADGVFLERVLPKLKEARQPFFAFLITLGLHHPFDQFPEGRKSLKLPDLGDPALANYLQAMRYVDGALAAFFEGLARAGLADRTVVALYGDHEAGFPLQAPLANLLHIQWSPQQLMALRRVPFFIVTPDASLAGEVDEVGGQVDIAPTLLHLLGVPRPSWFVGRALIPGRQGFAALPDGSGADNQLLWVEPSQVCA
;
A
#
# COMPACT_ATOMS: atom_id res chain seq x y z
N MET A 1 -9.87 67.56 33.90
CA MET A 1 -9.63 67.63 32.44
C MET A 1 -8.43 66.76 32.10
N ARG A 2 -8.65 65.68 31.31
CA ARG A 2 -7.86 65.19 30.15
C ARG A 2 -6.32 65.32 30.21
N GLY A 3 -5.46 64.38 29.83
CA GLY A 3 -5.46 63.08 29.11
C GLY A 3 -4.00 62.57 29.24
N LEU A 4 -3.46 61.52 28.63
CA LEU A 4 -3.78 60.57 27.57
C LEU A 4 -2.79 59.40 27.84
N ALA A 5 -3.26 58.17 28.01
CA ALA A 5 -2.41 56.98 28.06
C ALA A 5 -2.76 56.09 26.86
N ALA A 6 -1.72 55.67 26.16
CA ALA A 6 -1.76 54.99 24.88
C ALA A 6 -2.23 53.53 25.00
N LEU A 7 -2.98 53.16 23.96
CA LEU A 7 -3.53 51.86 23.57
C LEU A 7 -2.69 50.63 23.92
N GLY A 8 -3.37 49.66 24.54
CA GLY A 8 -2.96 48.27 24.57
C GLY A 8 -3.40 47.50 23.32
N LEU A 9 -2.69 46.41 23.05
CA LEU A 9 -3.16 45.27 22.26
C LEU A 9 -2.73 44.00 22.99
N GLY A 10 -3.65 43.46 23.79
CA GLY A 10 -3.54 42.14 24.39
C GLY A 10 -3.95 41.08 23.37
N LEU A 11 -3.05 40.14 23.13
CA LEU A 11 -3.27 38.87 22.45
C LEU A 11 -4.29 38.03 23.24
N TRP A 12 -5.50 37.86 22.70
CA TRP A 12 -6.40 36.78 23.10
C TRP A 12 -6.16 35.58 22.16
N ALA A 13 -5.39 34.62 22.63
CA ALA A 13 -5.41 33.27 22.10
C ALA A 13 -6.75 32.64 22.49
N GLY A 14 -7.65 32.44 21.52
CA GLY A 14 -8.88 31.69 21.73
C GLY A 14 -8.58 30.21 21.92
N LEU A 15 -8.47 29.77 23.18
CA LEU A 15 -8.73 28.38 23.53
C LEU A 15 -10.22 28.12 23.28
N VAL A 16 -10.54 27.41 22.20
CA VAL A 16 -11.85 26.78 22.03
C VAL A 16 -11.95 25.70 23.11
N LEU A 17 -12.60 26.00 24.22
CA LEU A 17 -13.03 24.98 25.19
C LEU A 17 -13.91 23.98 24.43
N ALA A 18 -13.48 22.71 24.35
CA ALA A 18 -14.28 21.65 23.76
C ALA A 18 -15.62 21.55 24.50
N ALA A 19 -16.73 21.73 23.78
CA ALA A 19 -18.06 21.66 24.36
C ALA A 19 -18.32 20.27 24.95
N PRO A 20 -18.93 20.15 26.14
CA PRO A 20 -19.14 18.86 26.80
C PRO A 20 -20.05 17.94 25.98
N CYS A 21 -19.95 16.63 26.25
CA CYS A 21 -20.76 15.60 25.59
C CYS A 21 -22.26 15.87 25.72
N PRO A 22 -22.99 16.00 24.61
CA PRO A 22 -24.44 16.12 24.68
C PRO A 22 -25.05 14.81 25.16
N SER A 23 -26.05 14.90 26.03
CA SER A 23 -26.56 13.76 26.79
C SER A 23 -27.90 13.21 26.30
N GLN A 24 -28.57 13.86 25.34
CA GLN A 24 -29.93 13.47 24.94
C GLN A 24 -30.15 13.62 23.44
N TRP A 25 -30.68 12.54 22.85
CA TRP A 25 -31.16 12.51 21.48
C TRP A 25 -32.25 11.46 21.31
N ARG A 26 -32.96 11.50 20.18
CA ARG A 26 -34.03 10.55 19.84
C ARG A 26 -33.90 10.08 18.41
N VAL A 27 -34.25 8.82 18.18
CA VAL A 27 -34.40 8.24 16.84
C VAL A 27 -35.89 8.18 16.52
N GLU A 28 -36.32 8.91 15.49
CA GLU A 28 -37.72 8.94 15.04
C GLU A 28 -38.00 7.81 14.03
N ALA A 29 -37.05 7.55 13.13
CA ALA A 29 -37.17 6.50 12.13
C ALA A 29 -35.84 5.80 11.87
N PHE A 30 -35.82 4.48 12.07
CA PHE A 30 -34.67 3.61 11.77
C PHE A 30 -35.16 2.27 11.22
N GLN A 31 -35.04 2.10 9.90
CA GLN A 31 -35.42 0.88 9.20
C GLN A 31 -34.32 0.48 8.21
N PRO A 32 -33.26 -0.18 8.69
CA PRO A 32 -32.23 -0.68 7.78
C PRO A 32 -32.76 -1.82 6.89
N PRO A 33 -32.13 -2.08 5.74
CA PRO A 33 -32.44 -3.24 4.93
C PRO A 33 -32.27 -4.54 5.75
N LYS A 34 -33.28 -5.41 5.74
CA LYS A 34 -33.24 -6.71 6.44
C LYS A 34 -32.19 -7.66 5.87
N LEU A 35 -31.86 -7.51 4.58
CA LEU A 35 -30.90 -8.32 3.85
C LEU A 35 -29.86 -7.41 3.22
N VAL A 36 -28.60 -7.70 3.48
CA VAL A 36 -27.46 -6.98 2.90
C VAL A 36 -26.35 -7.96 2.52
N TRP A 37 -25.50 -7.56 1.58
CA TRP A 37 -24.35 -8.37 1.19
C TRP A 37 -23.17 -8.12 2.13
N ALA A 38 -22.48 -9.18 2.52
CA ALA A 38 -21.22 -9.10 3.26
C ALA A 38 -20.25 -8.12 2.59
N ARG A 39 -19.60 -7.28 3.40
CA ARG A 39 -18.70 -6.21 2.95
C ARG A 39 -19.32 -5.17 2.01
N ALA A 40 -20.65 -5.08 1.89
CA ALA A 40 -21.25 -3.99 1.12
C ALA A 40 -21.24 -2.69 1.93
N GLN A 41 -21.28 -1.56 1.23
CA GLN A 41 -21.69 -0.29 1.81
C GLN A 41 -23.15 -0.06 1.41
N VAL A 42 -24.03 0.13 2.39
CA VAL A 42 -25.45 0.38 2.19
C VAL A 42 -25.80 1.75 2.74
N ALA A 43 -26.70 2.44 2.05
CA ALA A 43 -27.15 3.76 2.45
C ALA A 43 -28.68 3.74 2.58
N PHE A 44 -29.19 4.23 3.71
CA PHE A 44 -30.63 4.28 3.96
C PHE A 44 -30.99 5.46 4.87
N PRO A 45 -32.19 6.03 4.73
CA PRO A 45 -32.59 7.20 5.50
C PRO A 45 -32.80 6.84 6.98
N VAL A 46 -32.35 7.73 7.85
CA VAL A 46 -32.57 7.71 9.31
C VAL A 46 -33.04 9.10 9.73
N GLU A 47 -34.00 9.16 10.64
CA GLU A 47 -34.49 10.42 11.21
C GLU A 47 -34.09 10.51 12.68
N VAL A 48 -33.37 11.57 13.02
CA VAL A 48 -32.88 11.85 14.37
C VAL A 48 -33.33 13.22 14.83
N THR A 49 -33.68 13.34 16.10
CA THR A 49 -34.11 14.59 16.73
C THR A 49 -33.13 14.99 17.81
N ASN A 50 -32.71 16.27 17.78
CA ASN A 50 -31.94 16.87 18.85
C ASN A 50 -32.85 17.21 20.03
N THR A 51 -32.81 16.38 21.08
CA THR A 51 -33.56 16.63 22.31
C THR A 51 -32.68 17.19 23.42
N GLY A 52 -31.42 17.52 23.11
CA GLY A 52 -30.49 18.14 24.05
C GLY A 52 -30.68 19.65 24.13
N ASP A 53 -29.72 20.31 24.76
CA ASP A 53 -29.68 21.76 25.01
C ASP A 53 -28.66 22.50 24.12
N GLN A 54 -27.89 21.78 23.31
CA GLN A 54 -26.84 22.31 22.46
C GLN A 54 -27.11 22.04 20.97
N PRO A 55 -26.72 22.96 20.06
CA PRO A 55 -26.74 22.68 18.62
C PRO A 55 -25.72 21.61 18.25
N TRP A 56 -26.05 20.76 17.27
CA TRP A 56 -25.12 19.80 16.69
C TRP A 56 -24.71 20.24 15.30
N SER A 57 -23.43 20.15 14.96
CA SER A 57 -22.95 20.59 13.65
C SER A 57 -21.63 19.94 13.26
N GLY A 58 -21.27 20.04 11.98
CA GLY A 58 -19.92 19.69 11.52
C GLY A 58 -18.83 20.56 12.14
N GLN A 59 -19.11 21.79 12.60
CA GLN A 59 -18.13 22.64 13.28
C GLN A 59 -17.77 22.14 14.67
N THR A 60 -18.75 21.55 15.37
CA THR A 60 -18.57 20.83 16.63
C THR A 60 -18.19 19.37 16.41
N SER A 61 -17.98 18.95 15.15
CA SER A 61 -17.64 17.59 14.73
C SER A 61 -18.63 16.53 15.22
N ASP A 62 -19.92 16.86 15.19
CA ASP A 62 -21.01 15.95 15.52
C ASP A 62 -21.43 15.14 14.30
N HIS A 63 -21.46 13.81 14.44
CA HIS A 63 -21.79 12.89 13.36
C HIS A 63 -22.73 11.78 13.82
N LEU A 64 -23.60 11.35 12.89
CA LEU A 64 -24.35 10.11 13.03
C LEU A 64 -23.46 8.94 12.59
N SER A 65 -23.48 7.86 13.37
CA SER A 65 -22.65 6.67 13.21
C SER A 65 -23.43 5.42 13.66
N TYR A 66 -22.74 4.29 13.81
CA TYR A 66 -23.34 3.01 14.18
C TYR A 66 -22.33 2.05 14.84
N HIS A 67 -22.87 1.02 15.48
CA HIS A 67 -22.14 -0.14 15.97
C HIS A 67 -22.73 -1.43 15.39
N TRP A 68 -21.88 -2.44 15.17
CA TRP A 68 -22.34 -3.80 14.88
C TRP A 68 -22.17 -4.68 16.10
N ARG A 69 -23.20 -5.44 16.44
CA ARG A 69 -23.20 -6.44 17.51
C ARG A 69 -23.62 -7.80 17.00
N ASP A 70 -23.19 -8.84 17.70
CA ASP A 70 -23.81 -10.16 17.55
C ASP A 70 -25.16 -10.23 18.28
N LEU A 71 -25.85 -11.37 18.16
CA LEU A 71 -27.15 -11.59 18.80
C LEU A 71 -27.08 -11.68 20.34
N SER A 72 -25.88 -11.85 20.92
CA SER A 72 -25.67 -11.81 22.37
C SER A 72 -25.49 -10.38 22.90
N GLY A 73 -25.43 -9.38 22.00
CA GLY A 73 -25.17 -7.98 22.33
C GLY A 73 -23.69 -7.64 22.42
N LYS A 74 -22.78 -8.59 22.17
CA LYS A 74 -21.33 -8.31 22.13
C LYS A 74 -21.01 -7.45 20.92
N VAL A 75 -20.25 -6.39 21.15
CA VAL A 75 -19.77 -5.49 20.09
C VAL A 75 -18.77 -6.21 19.20
N LEU A 76 -19.03 -6.17 17.89
CA LEU A 76 -18.13 -6.66 16.84
C LEU A 76 -17.44 -5.51 16.12
N VAL A 77 -18.16 -4.42 15.86
CA VAL A 77 -17.61 -3.17 15.32
C VAL A 77 -18.09 -2.04 16.22
N TRP A 78 -17.17 -1.43 16.95
CA TRP A 78 -17.47 -0.27 17.79
C TRP A 78 -17.42 1.04 16.99
N ASP A 79 -16.63 1.12 15.94
CA ASP A 79 -16.39 2.40 15.26
C ASP A 79 -16.93 2.39 13.83
N GLY A 80 -18.17 2.87 13.65
CA GLY A 80 -18.83 2.94 12.34
C GLY A 80 -18.45 4.15 11.49
N ASP A 81 -18.72 4.12 10.19
CA ASP A 81 -18.50 5.27 9.29
C ASP A 81 -19.28 6.51 9.76
N ARG A 82 -18.67 7.70 9.65
CA ARG A 82 -19.32 8.98 10.00
C ARG A 82 -20.22 9.47 8.90
N THR A 83 -21.42 9.87 9.29
CA THR A 83 -22.40 10.51 8.42
C THR A 83 -22.62 11.94 8.87
N ASP A 84 -22.34 12.89 7.96
CA ASP A 84 -22.60 14.31 8.16
C ASP A 84 -24.12 14.56 8.29
N LEU A 85 -24.50 15.40 9.24
CA LEU A 85 -25.89 15.82 9.46
C LEU A 85 -26.39 16.73 8.32
N GLY A 86 -25.48 17.31 7.53
CA GLY A 86 -25.76 18.16 6.36
C GLY A 86 -26.16 19.60 6.70
N ARG A 87 -26.51 19.87 7.97
CA ARG A 87 -26.74 21.21 8.52
C ARG A 87 -26.52 21.21 10.03
N THR A 88 -26.39 22.40 10.61
CA THR A 88 -26.50 22.57 12.06
C THR A 88 -27.92 22.23 12.50
N LEU A 89 -28.04 21.36 13.51
CA LEU A 89 -29.31 20.90 14.07
C LEU A 89 -29.52 21.49 15.47
N MET A 90 -30.46 22.41 15.59
CA MET A 90 -30.76 23.09 16.86
C MET A 90 -31.56 22.18 17.81
N PRO A 91 -31.53 22.44 19.13
CA PRO A 91 -32.44 21.81 20.09
C PRO A 91 -33.90 21.84 19.62
N GLY A 92 -34.57 20.69 19.67
CA GLY A 92 -35.94 20.46 19.21
C GLY A 92 -36.09 20.12 17.72
N GLU A 93 -35.06 20.29 16.90
CA GLU A 93 -35.14 20.01 15.46
C GLU A 93 -34.89 18.54 15.12
N THR A 94 -35.60 18.08 14.09
CA THR A 94 -35.41 16.76 13.46
C THR A 94 -34.68 16.90 12.13
N GLN A 95 -33.80 15.95 11.84
CA GLN A 95 -33.13 15.84 10.55
C GLN A 95 -33.23 14.42 10.00
N ARG A 96 -33.54 14.34 8.71
CA ARG A 96 -33.41 13.11 7.94
C ARG A 96 -32.03 13.05 7.30
N VAL A 97 -31.25 12.03 7.65
CA VAL A 97 -29.88 11.81 7.19
C VAL A 97 -29.81 10.48 6.44
N LEU A 98 -29.04 10.43 5.36
CA LEU A 98 -28.79 9.18 4.66
C LEU A 98 -27.59 8.46 5.32
N LEU A 99 -27.86 7.64 6.34
CA LEU A 99 -26.84 6.87 7.04
C LEU A 99 -26.14 5.91 6.09
N ARG A 100 -24.81 5.98 6.05
CA ARG A 100 -23.97 5.04 5.30
C ARG A 100 -23.38 4.02 6.25
N VAL A 101 -23.63 2.74 5.97
CA VAL A 101 -23.22 1.63 6.83
C VAL A 101 -22.37 0.64 6.04
N ARG A 102 -21.22 0.30 6.60
CA ARG A 102 -20.32 -0.76 6.12
C ARG A 102 -20.72 -2.06 6.79
N VAL A 103 -21.12 -3.03 5.98
CA VAL A 103 -21.63 -4.32 6.45
C VAL A 103 -20.47 -5.23 6.91
N PRO A 104 -20.64 -6.03 7.97
CA PRO A 104 -19.62 -6.95 8.46
C PRO A 104 -19.10 -7.89 7.38
N ARG A 105 -17.87 -8.35 7.59
CA ARG A 105 -17.18 -9.26 6.68
C ARG A 105 -17.86 -10.62 6.59
N ASP A 106 -18.27 -11.16 7.72
CA ASP A 106 -18.74 -12.53 7.80
C ASP A 106 -20.26 -12.59 7.57
N PRO A 107 -20.76 -13.60 6.84
CA PRO A 107 -22.19 -13.83 6.73
C PRO A 107 -22.76 -14.25 8.07
N GLY A 108 -23.97 -13.78 8.38
CA GLY A 108 -24.57 -14.04 9.68
C GLY A 108 -25.78 -13.18 9.93
N VAL A 109 -26.25 -13.19 11.17
CA VAL A 109 -27.32 -12.33 11.63
C VAL A 109 -26.75 -11.44 12.72
N TYR A 110 -26.86 -10.13 12.51
CA TYR A 110 -26.24 -9.11 13.36
C TYR A 110 -27.29 -8.11 13.84
N LEU A 111 -26.94 -7.38 14.89
CA LEU A 111 -27.67 -6.20 15.32
C LEU A 111 -26.90 -4.96 14.87
N LEU A 112 -27.56 -4.10 14.10
CA LEU A 112 -27.07 -2.76 13.77
C LEU A 112 -27.63 -1.78 14.80
N GLU A 113 -26.74 -1.12 15.51
CA GLU A 113 -27.06 -0.11 16.53
C GLU A 113 -26.74 1.28 16.00
N LEU A 114 -27.67 2.23 16.09
CA LEU A 114 -27.40 3.63 15.79
C LEU A 114 -26.66 4.30 16.96
N ALA A 115 -25.71 5.16 16.62
CA ALA A 115 -24.95 5.93 17.60
C ALA A 115 -24.66 7.35 17.09
N MET A 116 -24.51 8.30 18.02
CA MET A 116 -24.04 9.66 17.73
C MET A 116 -22.66 9.84 18.36
N VAL A 117 -21.79 10.60 17.70
CA VAL A 117 -20.42 10.86 18.16
C VAL A 117 -20.05 12.31 17.94
N ARG A 118 -19.39 12.88 18.94
CA ARG A 118 -18.63 14.13 18.83
C ARG A 118 -17.16 13.76 18.76
N GLU A 119 -16.57 13.96 17.59
CA GLU A 119 -15.20 13.50 17.31
C GLU A 119 -14.20 14.03 18.34
N GLN A 120 -13.29 13.15 18.75
CA GLN A 120 -12.25 13.43 19.75
C GLN A 120 -12.76 13.86 21.14
N VAL A 121 -14.08 13.85 21.37
CA VAL A 121 -14.69 14.17 22.66
C VAL A 121 -15.35 12.93 23.24
N CYS A 122 -16.39 12.38 22.59
CA CYS A 122 -17.12 11.23 23.10
C CYS A 122 -18.18 10.66 22.15
N TRP A 123 -18.63 9.46 22.49
CA TRP A 123 -19.89 8.90 22.02
C TRP A 123 -21.06 9.38 22.89
N TYR A 124 -22.17 9.68 22.25
CA TYR A 124 -23.39 10.07 22.94
C TYR A 124 -23.97 8.85 23.67
N PRO A 125 -24.68 9.04 24.79
CA PRO A 125 -25.43 7.95 25.41
C PRO A 125 -26.51 7.43 24.44
N PRO A 126 -27.03 6.20 24.66
CA PRO A 126 -28.09 5.64 23.82
C PRO A 126 -29.29 6.59 23.67
N PRO A 127 -29.94 6.64 22.49
CA PRO A 127 -31.05 7.54 22.25
C PRO A 127 -32.27 7.16 23.11
N SER A 128 -33.08 8.16 23.43
CA SER A 128 -34.42 7.94 23.97
C SER A 128 -35.31 7.26 22.91
N GLY A 129 -36.07 6.23 23.30
CA GLY A 129 -36.96 5.46 22.40
C GLY A 129 -36.49 4.03 22.10
N GLN A 130 -37.39 3.18 21.60
CA GLN A 130 -37.18 1.72 21.51
C GLN A 130 -36.49 1.23 20.21
N ALA A 131 -36.29 2.07 19.19
CA ALA A 131 -35.89 1.62 17.85
C ALA A 131 -34.52 2.16 17.40
N HIS A 132 -33.45 1.92 18.16
CA HIS A 132 -32.07 2.22 17.75
C HIS A 132 -31.26 0.96 17.41
N LEU A 133 -31.83 -0.23 17.61
CA LEU A 133 -31.25 -1.53 17.28
C LEU A 133 -32.13 -2.22 16.24
N ALA A 134 -31.51 -2.78 15.21
CA ALA A 134 -32.21 -3.50 14.16
C ALA A 134 -31.45 -4.76 13.73
N GLN A 135 -32.19 -5.86 13.57
CA GLN A 135 -31.61 -7.10 13.08
C GLN A 135 -31.39 -7.04 11.57
N VAL A 136 -30.17 -7.34 11.14
CA VAL A 136 -29.77 -7.35 9.73
C VAL A 136 -29.11 -8.69 9.42
N ARG A 137 -29.61 -9.37 8.37
CA ARG A 137 -29.02 -10.61 7.89
C ARG A 137 -28.04 -10.31 6.76
N VAL A 138 -26.79 -10.69 6.99
CA VAL A 138 -25.67 -10.52 6.08
C VAL A 138 -25.50 -11.79 5.26
N LEU A 139 -25.65 -11.66 3.94
CA LEU A 139 -25.55 -12.76 2.99
C LEU A 139 -24.14 -12.85 2.40
N PRO A 140 -23.64 -14.07 2.10
CA PRO A 140 -22.35 -14.22 1.45
C PRO A 140 -22.41 -13.69 0.03
N ARG A 141 -21.47 -12.83 -0.40
CA ARG A 141 -21.53 -12.19 -1.74
C ARG A 141 -20.96 -13.07 -2.86
N LEU A 142 -19.84 -13.75 -2.61
CA LEU A 142 -19.14 -14.58 -3.61
C LEU A 142 -19.97 -15.77 -4.13
N PRO A 143 -20.65 -16.57 -3.27
CA PRO A 143 -21.43 -17.72 -3.74
C PRO A 143 -22.59 -17.32 -4.67
N PHE A 144 -23.21 -16.16 -4.46
CA PHE A 144 -24.28 -15.67 -5.31
C PHE A 144 -23.77 -15.17 -6.66
N LEU A 145 -22.64 -14.45 -6.67
CA LEU A 145 -22.01 -14.00 -7.91
C LEU A 145 -21.56 -15.18 -8.78
N VAL A 146 -20.81 -16.11 -8.19
CA VAL A 146 -20.24 -17.24 -8.93
C VAL A 146 -21.31 -18.30 -9.23
N GLY A 147 -22.19 -18.60 -8.28
CA GLY A 147 -23.31 -19.52 -8.47
C GLY A 147 -24.31 -19.03 -9.51
N GLY A 148 -24.63 -17.73 -9.50
CA GLY A 148 -25.47 -17.08 -10.52
C GLY A 148 -24.84 -17.17 -11.91
N LEU A 149 -23.53 -16.93 -12.04
CA LEU A 149 -22.81 -17.12 -13.31
C LEU A 149 -22.80 -18.59 -13.76
N GLY A 150 -22.61 -19.53 -12.82
CA GLY A 150 -22.67 -20.96 -13.11
C GLY A 150 -24.03 -21.39 -13.67
N LEU A 151 -25.12 -20.94 -13.03
CA LEU A 151 -26.48 -21.17 -13.51
C LEU A 151 -26.72 -20.53 -14.88
N PHE A 152 -26.32 -19.26 -15.05
CA PHE A 152 -26.42 -18.57 -16.34
C PHE A 152 -25.65 -19.30 -17.45
N THR A 153 -24.41 -19.73 -17.15
CA THR A 153 -23.56 -20.48 -18.09
C THR A 153 -24.18 -21.82 -18.46
N GLY A 154 -24.73 -22.55 -17.48
CA GLY A 154 -25.41 -23.82 -17.70
C GLY A 154 -26.68 -23.65 -18.56
N LEU A 155 -27.56 -22.72 -18.20
CA LEU A 155 -28.78 -22.41 -18.95
C LEU A 155 -28.48 -21.96 -20.38
N LEU A 156 -27.50 -21.07 -20.55
CA LEU A 156 -27.08 -20.59 -21.87
C LEU A 156 -26.50 -21.73 -22.72
N SER A 157 -25.70 -22.61 -22.12
CA SER A 157 -25.17 -23.81 -22.78
C SER A 157 -26.29 -24.74 -23.24
N LEU A 158 -27.33 -24.94 -22.42
CA LEU A 158 -28.52 -25.72 -22.79
C LEU A 158 -29.29 -25.08 -23.95
N VAL A 159 -29.48 -23.75 -23.94
CA VAL A 159 -30.14 -23.02 -25.03
C VAL A 159 -29.36 -23.18 -26.34
N VAL A 160 -28.05 -22.96 -26.29
CA VAL A 160 -27.13 -23.11 -27.43
C VAL A 160 -27.18 -24.54 -27.98
N TRP A 161 -27.16 -25.55 -27.10
CA TRP A 161 -27.19 -26.96 -27.50
C TRP A 161 -28.55 -27.38 -28.08
N LYS A 162 -29.66 -26.97 -27.46
CA LYS A 162 -31.03 -27.29 -27.90
C LYS A 162 -31.36 -26.64 -29.24
N ARG A 163 -30.88 -25.41 -29.49
CA ARG A 163 -31.15 -24.64 -30.71
C ARG A 163 -30.12 -24.82 -31.82
N ARG A 164 -29.10 -25.68 -31.61
CA ARG A 164 -27.94 -25.88 -32.51
C ARG A 164 -28.29 -26.14 -33.99
N ARG A 165 -29.46 -26.73 -34.26
CA ARG A 165 -29.89 -27.15 -35.60
C ARG A 165 -30.64 -26.05 -36.39
N TRP A 166 -31.26 -25.05 -35.73
CA TRP A 166 -32.21 -24.11 -36.36
C TRP A 166 -31.89 -22.64 -36.07
N ALA A 167 -31.05 -22.35 -35.06
CA ALA A 167 -30.62 -21.00 -34.71
C ALA A 167 -29.13 -20.97 -34.32
N SER A 168 -28.28 -21.60 -35.14
CA SER A 168 -26.82 -21.64 -34.92
C SER A 168 -26.18 -20.25 -34.91
N TRP A 169 -26.83 -19.25 -35.52
CA TRP A 169 -26.45 -17.83 -35.47
C TRP A 169 -26.49 -17.22 -34.06
N LEU A 170 -27.15 -17.86 -33.08
CA LEU A 170 -27.12 -17.44 -31.68
C LEU A 170 -25.76 -17.72 -31.02
N VAL A 171 -24.98 -18.69 -31.49
CA VAL A 171 -23.72 -19.10 -30.85
C VAL A 171 -22.73 -17.93 -30.71
N PRO A 172 -22.42 -17.15 -31.77
CA PRO A 172 -21.54 -15.99 -31.64
C PRO A 172 -22.07 -14.92 -30.68
N VAL A 173 -23.38 -14.64 -30.71
CA VAL A 173 -24.02 -13.64 -29.82
C VAL A 173 -23.96 -14.09 -28.36
N CYS A 174 -24.35 -15.34 -28.08
CA CYS A 174 -24.26 -15.92 -26.75
C CYS A 174 -22.82 -15.95 -26.23
N THR A 175 -21.83 -16.15 -27.10
CA THR A 175 -20.40 -16.13 -26.72
C THR A 175 -19.95 -14.75 -26.25
N VAL A 176 -20.32 -13.71 -26.99
CA VAL A 176 -19.96 -12.34 -26.62
C VAL A 176 -20.67 -11.92 -25.33
N LEU A 177 -21.97 -12.17 -25.21
CA LEU A 177 -22.73 -11.86 -24.00
C LEU A 177 -22.21 -12.63 -22.79
N TRP A 178 -21.86 -13.91 -22.98
CA TRP A 178 -21.29 -14.73 -21.92
C TRP A 178 -19.91 -14.23 -21.49
N LEU A 179 -19.01 -13.90 -22.43
CA LEU A 179 -17.67 -13.43 -22.09
C LEU A 179 -17.72 -12.08 -21.36
N ALA A 180 -18.60 -11.17 -21.78
CA ALA A 180 -18.82 -9.90 -21.09
C ALA A 180 -19.38 -10.09 -19.67
N ALA A 181 -20.40 -10.95 -19.50
CA ALA A 181 -20.96 -11.27 -18.19
C ALA A 181 -19.94 -12.00 -17.29
N PHE A 182 -19.16 -12.92 -17.85
CA PHE A 182 -18.11 -13.65 -17.15
C PHE A 182 -17.03 -12.69 -16.65
N ALA A 183 -16.51 -11.82 -17.52
CA ALA A 183 -15.53 -10.80 -17.15
C ALA A 183 -16.08 -9.85 -16.07
N TRP A 184 -17.35 -9.46 -16.17
CA TRP A 184 -18.01 -8.63 -15.14
C TRP A 184 -18.02 -9.34 -13.77
N VAL A 185 -18.39 -10.62 -13.72
CA VAL A 185 -18.38 -11.40 -12.47
C VAL A 185 -16.97 -11.58 -11.92
N VAL A 186 -15.99 -11.91 -12.78
CA VAL A 186 -14.58 -12.01 -12.37
C VAL A 186 -14.11 -10.71 -11.71
N GLY A 187 -14.40 -9.56 -12.32
CA GLY A 187 -14.03 -8.26 -11.74
C GLY A 187 -14.71 -7.95 -10.41
N GLN A 188 -15.97 -8.33 -10.25
CA GLN A 188 -16.66 -8.24 -8.95
C GLN A 188 -16.01 -9.14 -7.90
N VAL A 189 -15.61 -10.36 -8.28
CA VAL A 189 -14.94 -11.30 -7.38
C VAL A 189 -13.59 -10.74 -6.91
N VAL A 190 -12.79 -10.13 -7.78
CA VAL A 190 -11.53 -9.45 -7.38
C VAL A 190 -11.79 -8.43 -6.29
N VAL A 191 -12.75 -7.52 -6.48
CA VAL A 191 -13.03 -6.46 -5.51
C VAL A 191 -13.50 -7.04 -4.17
N VAL A 192 -14.41 -8.00 -4.20
CA VAL A 192 -14.91 -8.65 -2.98
C VAL A 192 -13.81 -9.44 -2.27
N ALA A 193 -12.98 -10.16 -3.02
CA ALA A 193 -11.90 -11.00 -2.48
C ALA A 193 -10.71 -10.18 -1.97
N ALA A 194 -10.38 -9.05 -2.60
CA ALA A 194 -9.36 -8.11 -2.14
C ALA A 194 -9.81 -7.38 -0.86
N GLY A 195 -11.12 -7.24 -0.63
CA GLY A 195 -11.66 -6.64 0.60
C GLY A 195 -11.63 -5.12 0.65
N ARG A 196 -11.17 -4.47 -0.43
CA ARG A 196 -11.18 -3.01 -0.57
C ARG A 196 -12.59 -2.58 -0.99
N VAL A 197 -13.33 -1.93 -0.11
CA VAL A 197 -14.70 -1.48 -0.40
C VAL A 197 -14.76 0.03 -0.25
N GLY A 198 -14.77 0.73 -1.39
CA GLY A 198 -15.30 2.08 -1.49
C GLY A 198 -16.77 2.05 -1.95
N PRO A 199 -17.34 3.21 -2.34
CA PRO A 199 -18.71 3.27 -2.84
C PRO A 199 -18.94 2.25 -3.97
N PRO A 200 -20.19 1.80 -4.17
CA PRO A 200 -20.49 0.81 -5.20
C PRO A 200 -20.00 1.31 -6.56
N MET A 201 -19.01 0.61 -7.12
CA MET A 201 -18.56 0.85 -8.50
C MET A 201 -19.78 0.87 -9.42
N PRO A 202 -19.88 1.83 -10.35
CA PRO A 202 -20.96 1.83 -11.31
C PRO A 202 -20.96 0.50 -12.06
N VAL A 203 -22.02 -0.29 -11.91
CA VAL A 203 -22.15 -1.62 -12.55
C VAL A 203 -21.86 -1.55 -14.05
N GLY A 204 -22.18 -0.41 -14.67
CA GLY A 204 -21.87 -0.10 -16.07
C GLY A 204 -20.39 -0.06 -16.42
N MET A 205 -19.49 0.37 -15.52
CA MET A 205 -18.04 0.43 -15.80
C MET A 205 -17.42 -0.97 -15.91
N LEU A 206 -17.77 -1.88 -15.00
CA LEU A 206 -17.28 -3.26 -15.08
C LEU A 206 -17.88 -4.01 -16.29
N TRP A 207 -19.13 -3.72 -16.63
CA TRP A 207 -19.77 -4.30 -17.82
C TRP A 207 -19.09 -3.82 -19.10
N ALA A 208 -18.86 -2.51 -19.22
CA ALA A 208 -18.10 -1.90 -20.31
C ALA A 208 -16.69 -2.49 -20.43
N GLY A 209 -16.02 -2.74 -19.30
CA GLY A 209 -14.75 -3.46 -19.22
C GLY A 209 -14.82 -4.90 -19.75
N GLY A 210 -15.88 -5.64 -19.42
CA GLY A 210 -16.13 -6.98 -19.99
C GLY A 210 -16.42 -6.96 -21.50
N CYS A 211 -17.08 -5.92 -21.99
CA CYS A 211 -17.29 -5.71 -23.43
C CYS A 211 -15.97 -5.43 -24.17
N LEU A 212 -15.02 -4.70 -23.57
CA LEU A 212 -13.68 -4.49 -24.13
C LEU A 212 -12.94 -5.81 -24.38
N LEU A 213 -12.97 -6.73 -23.41
CA LEU A 213 -12.37 -8.06 -23.58
C LEU A 213 -13.03 -8.85 -24.72
N SER A 214 -14.33 -8.63 -24.96
CA SER A 214 -15.06 -9.29 -26.03
C SER A 214 -14.73 -8.77 -27.42
N LEU A 215 -14.18 -7.55 -27.56
CA LEU A 215 -13.71 -7.02 -28.84
C LEU A 215 -12.58 -7.88 -29.45
N ALA A 216 -11.76 -8.53 -28.61
CA ALA A 216 -10.69 -9.41 -29.08
C ALA A 216 -11.22 -10.59 -29.91
N LEU A 217 -12.46 -11.03 -29.68
CA LEU A 217 -13.08 -12.11 -30.46
C LEU A 217 -13.29 -11.70 -31.93
N ILE A 218 -13.54 -10.41 -32.20
CA ILE A 218 -13.84 -9.91 -33.56
C ILE A 218 -12.65 -10.14 -34.52
N LEU A 219 -11.43 -10.16 -33.99
CA LEU A 219 -10.21 -10.46 -34.75
C LEU A 219 -10.16 -11.90 -35.28
N LEU A 220 -11.01 -12.79 -34.76
CA LEU A 220 -11.06 -14.19 -35.11
C LEU A 220 -12.31 -14.55 -35.92
N PRO A 221 -12.27 -15.59 -36.78
CA PRO A 221 -13.48 -16.13 -37.40
C PRO A 221 -14.47 -16.65 -36.34
N ALA A 222 -15.77 -16.33 -36.48
CA ALA A 222 -16.77 -16.62 -35.44
C ALA A 222 -16.94 -18.10 -35.06
N ARG A 223 -16.50 -19.04 -35.91
CA ARG A 223 -16.42 -20.48 -35.59
C ARG A 223 -15.46 -20.80 -34.45
N TRP A 224 -14.49 -19.92 -34.18
CA TRP A 224 -13.50 -20.06 -33.12
C TRP A 224 -13.88 -19.29 -31.85
N TRP A 225 -14.89 -18.42 -31.89
CA TRP A 225 -15.23 -17.56 -30.76
C TRP A 225 -15.47 -18.32 -29.45
N PRO A 226 -16.22 -19.43 -29.39
CA PRO A 226 -16.42 -20.14 -28.12
C PRO A 226 -15.10 -20.64 -27.52
N ARG A 227 -14.17 -21.13 -28.35
CA ARG A 227 -12.86 -21.62 -27.90
C ARG A 227 -11.96 -20.47 -27.45
N ALA A 228 -11.92 -19.40 -28.23
CA ALA A 228 -11.18 -18.20 -27.87
C ALA A 228 -11.73 -17.57 -26.59
N ALA A 229 -13.05 -17.54 -26.41
CA ALA A 229 -13.70 -17.05 -25.19
C ALA A 229 -13.34 -17.90 -23.97
N THR A 230 -13.27 -19.23 -24.10
CA THR A 230 -12.75 -20.10 -23.02
C THR A 230 -11.32 -19.74 -22.64
N VAL A 231 -10.42 -19.56 -23.61
CA VAL A 231 -9.02 -19.20 -23.33
C VAL A 231 -8.94 -17.83 -22.66
N LEU A 232 -9.62 -16.81 -23.21
CA LEU A 232 -9.65 -15.46 -22.64
C LEU A 232 -10.25 -15.45 -21.23
N ALA A 233 -11.34 -16.19 -21.01
CA ALA A 233 -11.98 -16.31 -19.70
C ALA A 233 -11.05 -16.99 -18.68
N PHE A 234 -10.35 -18.05 -19.06
CA PHE A 234 -9.39 -18.71 -18.18
C PHE A 234 -8.22 -17.79 -17.82
N LEU A 235 -7.64 -17.10 -18.81
CA LEU A 235 -6.56 -16.12 -18.56
C LEU A 235 -7.04 -14.97 -17.66
N ALA A 236 -8.27 -14.49 -17.86
CA ALA A 236 -8.90 -13.48 -17.02
C ALA A 236 -9.04 -13.95 -15.56
N VAL A 237 -9.36 -15.22 -15.30
CA VAL A 237 -9.41 -15.81 -13.95
C VAL A 237 -8.02 -15.87 -13.32
N VAL A 238 -7.00 -16.31 -14.06
CA VAL A 238 -5.62 -16.38 -13.56
C VAL A 238 -5.11 -14.98 -13.20
N LEU A 239 -5.33 -14.00 -14.07
CA LEU A 239 -4.96 -12.60 -13.83
C LEU A 239 -5.72 -12.04 -12.62
N ALA A 240 -7.01 -12.27 -12.52
CA ALA A 240 -7.84 -11.82 -11.40
C ALA A 240 -7.44 -12.42 -10.05
N PHE A 241 -7.02 -13.69 -10.03
CA PHE A 241 -6.45 -14.30 -8.83
C PHE A 241 -5.13 -13.62 -8.44
N ALA A 242 -4.24 -13.41 -9.42
CA ALA A 242 -2.97 -12.72 -9.18
C ALA A 242 -3.19 -11.28 -8.70
N ASP A 243 -4.10 -10.53 -9.31
CA ASP A 243 -4.51 -9.18 -8.88
C ASP A 243 -5.04 -9.17 -7.45
N THR A 244 -5.79 -10.19 -7.04
CA THR A 244 -6.31 -10.29 -5.68
C THR A 244 -5.19 -10.42 -4.65
N LEU A 245 -4.16 -11.21 -4.95
CA LEU A 245 -2.99 -11.34 -4.08
C LEU A 245 -2.15 -10.05 -4.09
N TYR A 246 -1.95 -9.46 -5.26
CA TYR A 246 -1.24 -8.18 -5.41
C TYR A 246 -1.93 -7.03 -4.67
N LEU A 247 -3.26 -6.91 -4.75
CA LEU A 247 -4.01 -5.87 -4.04
C LEU A 247 -3.93 -6.03 -2.52
N ARG A 248 -3.86 -7.28 -2.02
CA ARG A 248 -3.71 -7.55 -0.58
C ARG A 248 -2.35 -7.10 -0.05
N PHE A 249 -1.30 -7.24 -0.85
CA PHE A 249 0.07 -6.98 -0.40
C PHE A 249 0.62 -5.62 -0.85
N PHE A 250 0.37 -5.20 -2.08
CA PHE A 250 0.87 -3.95 -2.67
C PHE A 250 -0.19 -2.86 -2.80
N GLY A 251 -1.48 -3.15 -2.57
CA GLY A 251 -2.56 -2.18 -2.78
C GLY A 251 -2.76 -1.74 -4.25
N SER A 252 -2.22 -2.52 -5.19
CA SER A 252 -2.29 -2.31 -6.64
C SER A 252 -2.52 -3.62 -7.38
N ILE A 253 -2.89 -3.55 -8.67
CA ILE A 253 -3.05 -4.73 -9.54
C ILE A 253 -1.69 -5.21 -10.08
N VAL A 254 -1.65 -6.39 -10.70
CA VAL A 254 -0.47 -6.86 -11.44
C VAL A 254 -0.31 -5.99 -12.69
N SER A 255 0.69 -5.11 -12.70
CA SER A 255 1.02 -4.33 -13.90
C SER A 255 1.55 -5.24 -15.01
N LEU A 256 1.36 -4.86 -16.27
CA LEU A 256 1.96 -5.53 -17.43
C LEU A 256 3.49 -5.60 -17.30
N LEU A 257 4.08 -4.60 -16.66
CA LEU A 257 5.52 -4.54 -16.45
C LEU A 257 6.01 -5.41 -15.28
N ALA A 258 5.15 -5.81 -14.35
CA ALA A 258 5.49 -6.77 -13.31
C ALA A 258 5.92 -8.13 -13.91
N TRP A 259 5.52 -8.45 -15.15
CA TRP A 259 5.97 -9.63 -15.88
C TRP A 259 7.50 -9.67 -16.09
N GLN A 260 8.19 -8.53 -16.10
CA GLN A 260 9.65 -8.50 -16.18
C GLN A 260 10.31 -9.15 -14.94
N GLY A 261 9.62 -9.13 -13.80
CA GLY A 261 10.04 -9.81 -12.56
C GLY A 261 9.51 -11.23 -12.40
N ALA A 262 8.67 -11.73 -13.33
CA ALA A 262 7.97 -13.01 -13.17
C ALA A 262 8.94 -14.21 -13.03
N GLY A 263 10.14 -14.13 -13.59
CA GLY A 263 11.18 -15.16 -13.43
C GLY A 263 11.64 -15.35 -11.98
N GLN A 264 11.38 -14.37 -11.09
CA GLN A 264 11.70 -14.45 -9.66
C GLN A 264 10.54 -15.01 -8.83
N LEU A 265 9.38 -15.32 -9.42
CA LEU A 265 8.20 -15.79 -8.70
C LEU A 265 8.46 -17.07 -7.88
N GLY A 266 9.30 -17.97 -8.40
CA GLY A 266 9.67 -19.20 -7.69
C GLY A 266 10.41 -18.94 -6.37
N GLN A 267 11.11 -17.80 -6.25
CA GLN A 267 11.86 -17.42 -5.05
C GLN A 267 10.94 -16.84 -3.96
N VAL A 268 9.72 -16.42 -4.32
CA VAL A 268 8.78 -15.72 -3.42
C VAL A 268 7.52 -16.53 -3.10
N TRP A 269 7.51 -17.82 -3.47
CA TRP A 269 6.30 -18.66 -3.47
C TRP A 269 5.64 -18.82 -2.11
N ASP A 270 6.42 -18.86 -1.02
CA ASP A 270 5.87 -18.99 0.33
C ASP A 270 5.08 -17.74 0.74
N SER A 271 5.53 -16.55 0.36
CA SER A 271 4.77 -15.29 0.51
C SER A 271 3.47 -15.31 -0.30
N VAL A 272 3.50 -15.84 -1.52
CA VAL A 272 2.30 -15.96 -2.36
C VAL A 272 1.28 -16.90 -1.71
N ARG A 273 1.74 -18.03 -1.17
CA ARG A 273 0.88 -19.01 -0.50
C ARG A 273 0.24 -18.45 0.77
N SER A 274 0.98 -17.69 1.59
CA SER A 274 0.44 -17.12 2.83
C SER A 274 -0.63 -16.05 2.60
N LEU A 275 -0.59 -15.37 1.44
CA LEU A 275 -1.59 -14.37 1.05
C LEU A 275 -2.89 -14.98 0.51
N ALA A 276 -2.84 -16.22 0.04
CA ALA A 276 -4.01 -16.95 -0.46
C ALA A 276 -4.93 -17.36 0.70
N LYS A 277 -6.24 -17.18 0.51
CA LYS A 277 -7.27 -17.46 1.51
C LYS A 277 -8.22 -18.54 1.01
N PRO A 278 -8.90 -19.30 1.90
CA PRO A 278 -9.87 -20.33 1.47
C PRO A 278 -10.97 -19.79 0.54
N GLN A 279 -11.38 -18.53 0.72
CA GLN A 279 -12.35 -17.86 -0.15
C GLN A 279 -11.87 -17.72 -1.62
N ASP A 280 -10.57 -17.80 -1.88
CA ASP A 280 -10.03 -17.69 -3.25
C ASP A 280 -10.29 -18.95 -4.09
N LEU A 281 -10.78 -20.03 -3.47
CA LEU A 281 -11.28 -21.21 -4.20
C LEU A 281 -12.42 -20.87 -5.17
N TRP A 282 -13.10 -19.73 -5.01
CA TRP A 282 -14.06 -19.23 -5.99
C TRP A 282 -13.43 -18.95 -7.36
N PHE A 283 -12.14 -18.62 -7.44
CA PHE A 283 -11.42 -18.52 -8.71
C PHE A 283 -11.28 -19.88 -9.41
N ALA A 284 -11.13 -20.97 -8.65
CA ALA A 284 -11.12 -22.32 -9.24
C ALA A 284 -12.49 -22.67 -9.84
N VAL A 285 -13.59 -22.29 -9.18
CA VAL A 285 -14.96 -22.47 -9.71
C VAL A 285 -15.16 -21.63 -10.99
N LEU A 286 -14.72 -20.37 -11.00
CA LEU A 286 -14.74 -19.54 -12.22
C LEU A 286 -13.89 -20.15 -13.34
N GLY A 287 -12.72 -20.71 -13.00
CA GLY A 287 -11.87 -21.46 -13.92
C GLY A 287 -12.62 -22.64 -14.54
N PHE A 288 -13.37 -23.41 -13.75
CA PHE A 288 -14.22 -24.48 -14.26
C PHE A 288 -15.36 -23.95 -15.16
N CYS A 289 -16.05 -22.87 -14.75
CA CYS A 289 -17.08 -22.23 -15.57
C CYS A 289 -16.54 -21.74 -16.92
N SER A 290 -15.27 -21.31 -16.99
CA SER A 290 -14.64 -20.83 -18.21
C SER A 290 -14.54 -21.89 -19.33
N LEU A 291 -14.60 -23.18 -18.96
CA LEU A 291 -14.47 -24.30 -19.89
C LEU A 291 -15.76 -24.59 -20.69
N PHE A 292 -16.92 -24.10 -20.24
CA PHE A 292 -18.22 -24.46 -20.84
C PHE A 292 -18.35 -24.08 -22.32
N PRO A 293 -17.95 -22.87 -22.77
CA PRO A 293 -18.00 -22.51 -24.18
C PRO A 293 -17.18 -23.41 -25.11
N TRP A 294 -16.16 -24.11 -24.60
CA TRP A 294 -15.38 -25.06 -25.37
C TRP A 294 -16.25 -26.17 -26.00
N PHE A 295 -17.29 -26.59 -25.26
CA PHE A 295 -18.23 -27.64 -25.65
C PHE A 295 -19.40 -27.13 -26.48
N TRP A 296 -19.50 -25.82 -26.72
CA TRP A 296 -20.52 -25.29 -27.60
C TRP A 296 -20.29 -25.72 -29.05
N PRO A 297 -21.38 -25.96 -29.81
CA PRO A 297 -21.28 -26.41 -31.18
C PRO A 297 -20.47 -25.42 -32.01
N ARG A 298 -19.63 -25.95 -32.92
CA ARG A 298 -18.95 -25.13 -33.91
C ARG A 298 -20.00 -24.45 -34.77
N TRP A 299 -19.98 -23.13 -34.76
CA TRP A 299 -20.82 -22.35 -35.64
C TRP A 299 -20.40 -22.57 -37.10
N GLN A 300 -21.36 -22.94 -37.95
CA GLN A 300 -21.23 -22.92 -39.40
C GLN A 300 -21.88 -21.63 -39.91
N GLU A 301 -21.11 -20.86 -40.67
CA GLU A 301 -21.44 -19.49 -41.09
C GLU A 301 -22.59 -19.48 -42.12
N GLN A 302 -23.84 -19.49 -41.64
CA GLN A 302 -25.06 -19.49 -42.44
C GLN A 302 -26.03 -18.39 -41.99
N TRP A 303 -25.61 -17.12 -42.02
CA TRP A 303 -26.48 -16.01 -41.66
C TRP A 303 -27.30 -15.57 -42.89
N PRO A 304 -28.63 -15.42 -42.83
CA PRO A 304 -29.44 -15.42 -44.05
C PRO A 304 -29.54 -14.08 -44.79
N PHE A 305 -28.97 -12.96 -44.29
CA PHE A 305 -29.32 -11.63 -44.82
C PHE A 305 -28.20 -10.56 -44.94
N TRP A 306 -27.04 -10.70 -44.30
CA TRP A 306 -26.00 -9.64 -44.29
C TRP A 306 -24.61 -10.18 -44.68
N PRO A 307 -23.75 -9.43 -45.39
CA PRO A 307 -22.35 -9.81 -45.59
C PRO A 307 -21.57 -9.80 -44.27
N ARG A 308 -20.54 -10.66 -44.17
CA ARG A 308 -19.78 -10.90 -42.93
C ARG A 308 -19.18 -9.63 -42.33
N PHE A 309 -18.60 -8.77 -43.18
CA PHE A 309 -17.97 -7.53 -42.76
C PHE A 309 -18.96 -6.58 -42.06
N LEU A 310 -20.16 -6.36 -42.63
CA LEU A 310 -21.16 -5.47 -42.03
C LEU A 310 -21.65 -5.99 -40.66
N ARG A 311 -21.77 -7.31 -40.50
CA ARG A 311 -22.16 -7.93 -39.22
C ARG A 311 -21.10 -7.74 -38.14
N GLN A 312 -19.83 -8.01 -38.49
CA GLN A 312 -18.71 -7.82 -37.57
C GLN A 312 -18.52 -6.34 -37.23
N ALA A 313 -18.71 -5.43 -38.20
CA ALA A 313 -18.67 -3.99 -37.98
C ALA A 313 -19.83 -3.51 -37.08
N ALA A 314 -21.06 -3.99 -37.29
CA ALA A 314 -22.21 -3.65 -36.45
C ALA A 314 -22.01 -4.12 -35.00
N LEU A 315 -21.57 -5.37 -34.81
CA LEU A 315 -21.26 -5.90 -33.48
C LEU A 315 -20.07 -5.17 -32.82
N ALA A 316 -19.02 -4.87 -33.60
CA ALA A 316 -17.91 -4.05 -33.13
C ALA A 316 -18.42 -2.68 -32.67
N GLY A 317 -19.30 -2.03 -33.44
CA GLY A 317 -19.91 -0.77 -33.09
C GLY A 317 -20.69 -0.84 -31.77
N VAL A 318 -21.52 -1.87 -31.58
CA VAL A 318 -22.26 -2.08 -30.32
C VAL A 318 -21.31 -2.27 -29.13
N LEU A 319 -20.30 -3.13 -29.28
CA LEU A 319 -19.31 -3.37 -28.22
C LEU A 319 -18.45 -2.13 -27.94
N TRP A 320 -18.13 -1.34 -28.97
CA TRP A 320 -17.42 -0.06 -28.84
C TRP A 320 -18.26 0.97 -28.08
N VAL A 321 -19.54 1.12 -28.41
CA VAL A 321 -20.45 2.02 -27.69
C VAL A 321 -20.59 1.57 -26.24
N ALA A 322 -20.72 0.26 -25.99
CA ALA A 322 -20.77 -0.29 -24.64
C ALA A 322 -19.46 -0.10 -23.86
N ALA A 323 -18.30 -0.14 -24.53
CA ALA A 323 -16.98 0.07 -23.96
C ALA A 323 -16.61 1.55 -23.76
N TRP A 324 -17.30 2.46 -24.45
CA TRP A 324 -16.97 3.89 -24.48
C TRP A 324 -16.85 4.54 -23.10
N PRO A 325 -17.71 4.27 -22.10
CA PRO A 325 -17.57 4.88 -20.78
C PRO A 325 -16.21 4.61 -20.12
N VAL A 326 -15.71 3.37 -20.21
CA VAL A 326 -14.40 2.99 -19.65
C VAL A 326 -13.27 3.62 -20.47
N LEU A 327 -13.36 3.61 -21.80
CA LEU A 327 -12.36 4.24 -22.67
C LEU A 327 -12.26 5.75 -22.43
N ALA A 328 -13.39 6.43 -22.28
CA ALA A 328 -13.46 7.85 -21.98
C ALA A 328 -12.88 8.15 -20.60
N ALA A 329 -13.18 7.33 -19.59
CA ALA A 329 -12.63 7.46 -18.25
C ALA A 329 -11.11 7.26 -18.25
N VAL A 330 -10.59 6.18 -18.86
CA VAL A 330 -9.14 5.94 -19.00
C VAL A 330 -8.45 7.09 -19.74
N ARG A 331 -9.06 7.61 -20.81
CA ARG A 331 -8.52 8.79 -21.53
C ARG A 331 -8.51 10.04 -20.66
N GLY A 332 -9.51 10.23 -19.81
CA GLY A 332 -9.53 11.28 -18.80
C GLY A 332 -8.32 11.19 -17.87
N VAL A 333 -8.12 10.01 -17.27
CA VAL A 333 -6.99 9.75 -16.36
C VAL A 333 -5.63 9.95 -17.04
N LEU A 334 -5.47 9.55 -18.30
CA LEU A 334 -4.22 9.76 -19.05
C LEU A 334 -3.92 11.22 -19.37
N ARG A 335 -4.94 12.09 -19.37
CA ARG A 335 -4.81 13.54 -19.61
C ARG A 335 -4.61 14.35 -18.33
N GLU A 336 -4.89 13.77 -17.18
CA GLU A 336 -4.67 14.41 -15.89
C GLU A 336 -3.17 14.67 -15.65
N THR A 337 -2.86 15.85 -15.13
CA THR A 337 -1.49 16.31 -14.84
C THR A 337 -0.83 15.50 -13.72
N GLN A 338 0.51 15.54 -13.64
CA GLN A 338 1.36 14.69 -12.77
C GLN A 338 0.93 14.64 -11.29
N GLY A 339 0.34 15.71 -10.72
CA GLY A 339 -0.16 15.72 -9.34
C GLY A 339 -1.37 14.81 -9.05
N ALA A 340 -2.15 14.47 -10.08
CA ALA A 340 -3.28 13.53 -9.97
C ALA A 340 -2.89 12.07 -10.29
N GLN A 341 -1.61 11.81 -10.59
CA GLN A 341 -1.10 10.45 -10.81
C GLN A 341 -0.63 9.77 -9.51
N VAL A 342 -0.62 10.50 -8.39
CA VAL A 342 -0.21 10.01 -7.06
C VAL A 342 -1.35 9.23 -6.36
N PHE A 343 -2.58 9.25 -6.90
CA PHE A 343 -3.70 8.53 -6.30
C PHE A 343 -3.54 7.01 -6.37
N SER A 344 -3.92 6.33 -5.29
CA SER A 344 -3.81 4.87 -5.19
C SER A 344 -4.61 4.14 -6.26
N TYR A 345 -4.08 3.02 -6.77
CA TYR A 345 -4.78 2.11 -7.67
C TYR A 345 -6.13 1.63 -7.12
N THR A 346 -6.29 1.64 -5.80
CA THR A 346 -7.55 1.29 -5.15
C THR A 346 -8.66 2.30 -5.47
N MET A 347 -8.35 3.59 -5.58
CA MET A 347 -9.31 4.61 -6.04
C MET A 347 -9.63 4.46 -7.52
N ARG A 348 -8.59 4.32 -8.34
CA ARG A 348 -8.76 4.15 -9.78
C ARG A 348 -9.54 2.87 -10.12
N MET A 349 -9.40 1.82 -9.32
CA MET A 349 -10.23 0.62 -9.44
C MET A 349 -11.72 0.91 -9.20
N GLN A 350 -12.07 1.83 -8.30
CA GLN A 350 -13.47 2.20 -8.06
C GLN A 350 -14.07 2.99 -9.23
N GLU A 351 -13.26 3.82 -9.90
CA GLU A 351 -13.67 4.61 -11.06
C GLU A 351 -13.74 3.77 -12.35
N LEU A 352 -12.71 2.97 -12.60
CA LEU A 352 -12.47 2.29 -13.88
C LEU A 352 -12.88 0.81 -13.89
N GLY A 353 -13.06 0.21 -12.71
CA GLY A 353 -13.11 -1.25 -12.55
C GLY A 353 -11.77 -1.92 -12.83
N VAL A 354 -11.65 -3.22 -12.53
CA VAL A 354 -10.39 -3.97 -12.70
C VAL A 354 -9.91 -3.96 -14.17
N TRP A 355 -10.83 -4.11 -15.12
CA TRP A 355 -10.48 -4.17 -16.55
C TRP A 355 -10.09 -2.80 -17.12
N GLY A 356 -10.74 -1.73 -16.68
CA GLY A 356 -10.35 -0.38 -17.05
C GLY A 356 -8.98 0.00 -16.48
N LEU A 357 -8.62 -0.55 -15.30
CA LEU A 357 -7.32 -0.36 -14.69
C LEU A 357 -6.20 -1.07 -15.47
N HIS A 358 -6.43 -2.31 -15.92
CA HIS A 358 -5.52 -3.00 -16.85
C HIS A 358 -5.38 -2.27 -18.19
N LEU A 359 -6.47 -1.68 -18.70
CA LEU A 359 -6.41 -0.85 -19.90
C LEU A 359 -5.57 0.42 -19.68
N LEU A 360 -5.72 1.08 -18.53
CA LEU A 360 -4.90 2.23 -18.15
C LEU A 360 -3.41 1.85 -18.08
N ASP A 361 -3.09 0.74 -17.40
CA ASP A 361 -1.73 0.20 -17.30
C ASP A 361 -1.14 -0.13 -18.68
N ALA A 362 -1.92 -0.76 -19.56
CA ALA A 362 -1.53 -1.04 -20.94
C ALA A 362 -1.25 0.23 -21.74
N ALA A 363 -2.12 1.24 -21.62
CA ALA A 363 -1.95 2.51 -22.32
C ALA A 363 -0.73 3.28 -21.83
N ARG A 364 -0.47 3.28 -20.51
CA ARG A 364 0.75 3.87 -19.90
C ARG A 364 2.00 3.15 -20.37
N THR A 365 2.01 1.82 -20.30
CA THR A 365 3.12 0.98 -20.75
C THR A 365 3.43 1.20 -22.23
N TRP A 366 2.39 1.28 -23.08
CA TRP A 366 2.55 1.57 -24.50
C TRP A 366 3.13 2.96 -24.74
N LYS A 367 2.59 4.00 -24.08
CA LYS A 367 3.10 5.38 -24.20
C LYS A 367 4.57 5.47 -23.84
N GLU A 368 4.99 4.77 -22.78
CA GLU A 368 6.39 4.69 -22.41
C GLU A 368 7.25 3.91 -23.41
N ALA A 369 6.77 2.79 -23.93
CA ALA A 369 7.51 1.96 -24.89
C ALA A 369 7.72 2.66 -26.24
N VAL A 370 6.75 3.45 -26.69
CA VAL A 370 6.87 4.30 -27.90
C VAL A 370 7.87 5.43 -27.69
N GLY A 371 8.26 5.71 -26.44
CA GLY A 371 9.41 6.56 -26.16
C GLY A 371 9.17 8.01 -26.51
N GLU A 372 8.01 8.56 -26.17
CA GLU A 372 7.86 10.01 -26.03
C GLU A 372 8.79 10.47 -24.91
N GLY A 373 10.08 10.63 -25.23
CA GLY A 373 11.05 11.20 -24.31
C GLY A 373 10.55 12.58 -23.89
N LEU A 374 10.90 12.99 -22.66
CA LEU A 374 10.43 14.26 -22.11
C LEU A 374 10.62 15.40 -23.10
N ALA A 375 9.56 16.18 -23.28
CA ALA A 375 9.55 17.37 -24.11
C ALA A 375 10.66 18.34 -23.64
N ARG A 376 11.09 19.25 -24.52
CA ARG A 376 12.16 20.19 -24.18
C ARG A 376 11.75 21.06 -22.98
N GLU A 377 10.49 21.45 -22.95
CA GLU A 377 9.86 22.25 -21.90
C GLU A 377 9.84 21.48 -20.57
N GLU A 378 9.46 20.20 -20.57
CA GLU A 378 9.47 19.35 -19.37
C GLU A 378 10.89 19.16 -18.83
N LYS A 379 11.87 18.92 -19.71
CA LYS A 379 13.29 18.84 -19.31
C LYS A 379 13.77 20.14 -18.68
N GLN A 380 13.33 21.29 -19.20
CA GLN A 380 13.68 22.59 -18.65
C GLN A 380 13.01 22.81 -17.29
N GLN A 381 11.72 22.47 -17.14
CA GLN A 381 11.00 22.54 -15.87
C GLN A 381 11.68 21.70 -14.78
N ILE A 382 12.14 20.48 -15.11
CA ILE A 382 12.88 19.62 -14.17
C ILE A 382 14.21 20.28 -13.76
N ARG A 383 14.95 20.86 -14.72
CA ARG A 383 16.21 21.56 -14.41
C ARG A 383 15.97 22.76 -13.52
N ASP A 384 14.95 23.55 -13.81
CA ASP A 384 14.59 24.74 -13.04
C ASP A 384 14.14 24.37 -11.63
N PHE A 385 13.35 23.29 -11.49
CA PHE A 385 12.97 22.73 -10.19
C PHE A 385 14.20 22.39 -9.32
N PHE A 386 15.16 21.63 -9.86
CA PHE A 386 16.37 21.27 -9.11
C PHE A 386 17.29 22.48 -8.88
N ALA A 387 17.37 23.42 -9.82
CA ALA A 387 18.16 24.64 -9.66
C ALA A 387 17.59 25.54 -8.56
N GLN A 388 16.27 25.72 -8.52
CA GLN A 388 15.59 26.46 -7.46
C GLN A 388 15.81 25.79 -6.11
N ARG A 389 15.59 24.46 -6.03
CA ARG A 389 15.77 23.70 -4.80
C ARG A 389 17.22 23.72 -4.29
N ALA A 390 18.19 23.70 -5.18
CA ALA A 390 19.61 23.86 -4.82
C ALA A 390 19.93 25.23 -4.23
N ARG A 391 19.23 26.31 -4.64
CA ARG A 391 19.40 27.66 -4.08
C ARG A 391 18.73 27.81 -2.70
N THR A 392 17.60 27.14 -2.48
CA THR A 392 16.80 27.30 -1.25
C THR A 392 17.14 26.29 -0.15
N THR A 393 17.82 25.19 -0.48
CA THR A 393 18.24 24.19 0.52
C THR A 393 19.65 24.53 1.00
N PRO A 394 19.84 24.87 2.29
CA PRO A 394 21.18 25.16 2.81
C PRO A 394 22.11 23.96 2.59
N ALA A 395 23.22 24.20 1.89
CA ALA A 395 24.25 23.18 1.69
C ALA A 395 25.03 22.86 2.98
N PHE A 396 24.94 23.75 3.97
CA PHE A 396 25.69 23.71 5.22
C PHE A 396 24.76 23.95 6.41
N GLY A 397 25.23 23.56 7.59
CA GLY A 397 24.50 23.67 8.85
C GLY A 397 25.29 23.06 9.99
N PRO A 398 24.72 23.02 11.21
CA PRO A 398 25.33 22.36 12.36
C PRO A 398 25.80 20.94 12.01
N ALA A 399 26.95 20.54 12.57
CA ALA A 399 27.60 19.25 12.35
C ALA A 399 28.01 18.91 10.89
N PHE A 400 27.94 19.86 9.95
CA PHE A 400 28.47 19.65 8.59
C PHE A 400 29.97 19.32 8.65
N GLY A 401 30.37 18.19 8.04
CA GLY A 401 31.76 17.77 8.00
C GLY A 401 32.34 17.28 9.33
N ARG A 402 31.51 17.08 10.36
CA ARG A 402 31.96 16.60 11.68
C ARG A 402 32.75 15.29 11.59
N PHE A 403 32.39 14.42 10.64
CA PHE A 403 33.01 13.11 10.40
C PHE A 403 33.66 13.02 9.02
N SER A 404 34.22 14.13 8.52
CA SER A 404 34.95 14.13 7.26
C SER A 404 36.10 13.10 7.27
N GLY A 405 36.15 12.26 6.25
CA GLY A 405 37.17 11.21 6.10
C GLY A 405 36.98 9.98 7.01
N TYR A 406 35.85 9.83 7.68
CA TYR A 406 35.48 8.59 8.39
C TYR A 406 34.92 7.55 7.41
N ASN A 407 34.99 6.28 7.77
CA ASN A 407 34.25 5.24 7.07
C ASN A 407 32.74 5.43 7.30
N LEU A 408 31.93 4.97 6.35
CA LEU A 408 30.49 4.91 6.46
C LEU A 408 30.01 3.48 6.25
N VAL A 409 29.26 2.94 7.20
CA VAL A 409 28.46 1.73 7.02
C VAL A 409 27.00 2.14 7.05
N LEU A 410 26.25 1.82 6.00
CA LEU A 410 24.80 2.00 5.94
C LEU A 410 24.13 0.62 5.89
N LEU A 411 23.33 0.29 6.90
CA LEU A 411 22.53 -0.92 6.94
C LEU A 411 21.08 -0.62 6.56
N GLN A 412 20.60 -1.28 5.51
CA GLN A 412 19.19 -1.43 5.25
C GLN A 412 18.69 -2.66 6.02
N VAL A 413 17.81 -2.44 6.99
CA VAL A 413 17.23 -3.50 7.80
C VAL A 413 15.85 -3.85 7.24
N GLU A 414 15.74 -5.05 6.68
CA GLU A 414 14.53 -5.60 6.05
C GLU A 414 13.31 -5.48 6.99
N SER A 415 12.21 -4.93 6.47
CA SER A 415 10.89 -4.82 7.12
C SER A 415 10.91 -4.23 8.54
N LEU A 416 11.94 -3.46 8.92
CA LEU A 416 12.05 -2.84 10.23
C LEU A 416 11.13 -1.61 10.32
N GLN A 417 10.08 -1.70 11.12
CA GLN A 417 9.17 -0.58 11.39
C GLN A 417 9.46 0.11 12.72
N ASN A 418 9.07 1.37 12.85
CA ASN A 418 9.40 2.16 14.03
C ASN A 418 8.68 1.66 15.30
N PHE A 419 7.56 0.96 15.18
CA PHE A 419 6.76 0.51 16.33
C PHE A 419 7.49 -0.51 17.22
N VAL A 420 8.50 -1.24 16.71
CA VAL A 420 9.26 -2.20 17.54
C VAL A 420 10.35 -1.54 18.38
N VAL A 421 10.71 -0.29 18.08
CA VAL A 421 11.68 0.49 18.86
C VAL A 421 10.99 0.96 20.14
N GLY A 422 11.52 0.56 21.28
CA GLY A 422 10.96 0.83 22.60
C GLY A 422 9.79 -0.09 23.00
N LEU A 423 9.38 -1.03 22.14
CA LEU A 423 8.30 -1.97 22.46
C LEU A 423 8.74 -2.95 23.54
N GLY A 424 7.92 -3.11 24.58
CA GLY A 424 8.07 -4.11 25.63
C GLY A 424 6.90 -5.08 25.63
N VAL A 425 7.17 -6.38 25.74
CA VAL A 425 6.14 -7.43 25.86
C VAL A 425 6.49 -8.30 27.07
N ASN A 426 5.56 -8.45 28.02
CA ASN A 426 5.77 -9.18 29.27
C ASN A 426 7.07 -8.77 30.02
N GLY A 427 7.38 -7.47 30.02
CA GLY A 427 8.60 -6.92 30.64
C GLY A 427 9.89 -7.17 29.86
N GLN A 428 9.83 -7.74 28.65
CA GLN A 428 10.98 -7.94 27.77
C GLN A 428 10.96 -6.91 26.62
N GLU A 429 12.05 -6.15 26.44
CA GLU A 429 12.19 -5.26 25.28
C GLU A 429 12.23 -6.08 23.98
N VAL A 430 11.56 -5.70 22.90
CA VAL A 430 11.70 -6.45 21.64
C VAL A 430 13.07 -6.21 21.01
N THR A 431 13.57 -4.97 21.09
CA THR A 431 14.81 -4.50 20.44
C THR A 431 15.77 -3.79 21.42
N PRO A 432 16.31 -4.48 22.45
CA PRO A 432 17.16 -3.84 23.46
C PRO A 432 18.40 -3.15 22.88
N PHE A 433 19.01 -3.68 21.82
CA PHE A 433 20.18 -3.05 21.21
C PHE A 433 19.80 -1.76 20.48
N LEU A 434 18.77 -1.76 19.63
CA LEU A 434 18.28 -0.52 18.99
C LEU A 434 17.82 0.51 20.03
N ASN A 435 17.16 0.08 21.11
CA ASN A 435 16.80 0.95 22.23
C ASN A 435 18.04 1.61 22.86
N SER A 436 19.14 0.88 22.98
CA SER A 436 20.41 1.41 23.50
C SER A 436 21.04 2.46 22.57
N LEU A 437 20.83 2.36 21.25
CA LEU A 437 21.41 3.28 20.27
C LEU A 437 20.86 4.70 20.40
N ARG A 438 19.65 4.88 20.94
CA ARG A 438 19.05 6.20 21.23
C ARG A 438 19.94 7.08 22.13
N ARG A 439 20.81 6.47 22.95
CA ARG A 439 21.77 7.16 23.82
C ARG A 439 23.18 7.28 23.23
N ARG A 440 23.43 6.69 22.05
CA ARG A 440 24.75 6.60 21.41
C ARG A 440 24.82 7.27 20.03
N GLY A 441 23.67 7.68 19.51
CA GLY A 441 23.55 8.25 18.17
C GLY A 441 22.28 9.06 17.99
N LEU A 442 22.14 9.64 16.81
CA LEU A 442 20.91 10.31 16.39
C LEU A 442 19.86 9.23 16.10
N TYR A 443 18.66 9.40 16.64
CA TYR A 443 17.50 8.56 16.33
C TYR A 443 16.39 9.44 15.74
N PHE A 444 16.08 9.22 14.45
CA PHE A 444 15.02 9.91 13.75
C PHE A 444 13.76 9.05 13.78
N SER A 445 12.78 9.45 14.60
CA SER A 445 11.56 8.68 14.85
C SER A 445 10.41 9.01 13.88
N TRP A 446 10.60 10.00 13.01
CA TRP A 446 9.62 10.50 12.05
C TRP A 446 10.08 10.39 10.59
N VAL A 447 10.81 9.33 10.27
CA VAL A 447 11.13 8.96 8.88
C VAL A 447 10.07 8.01 8.33
N PHE A 448 9.53 8.31 7.15
CA PHE A 448 8.46 7.53 6.53
C PHE A 448 8.97 6.60 5.42
N ASP A 449 8.38 5.41 5.34
CA ASP A 449 8.48 4.49 4.21
C ASP A 449 7.94 5.17 2.93
N GLN A 450 8.81 5.30 1.93
CA GLN A 450 8.50 5.91 0.64
C GLN A 450 8.57 4.88 -0.50
N THR A 451 8.60 3.60 -0.18
CA THR A 451 8.66 2.50 -1.15
C THR A 451 7.30 2.26 -1.81
N ASN A 452 7.33 1.58 -2.95
CA ASN A 452 6.13 1.17 -3.67
C ASN A 452 6.23 -0.33 -4.03
N GLN A 453 5.97 -0.72 -5.29
CA GLN A 453 6.00 -2.12 -5.71
C GLN A 453 7.41 -2.75 -5.67
N GLY A 454 8.47 -1.94 -5.67
CA GLY A 454 9.85 -2.43 -5.58
C GLY A 454 10.31 -2.76 -4.16
N ARG A 455 9.54 -2.42 -3.12
CA ARG A 455 9.80 -2.76 -1.70
C ARG A 455 11.26 -2.52 -1.32
N SER A 456 12.01 -3.55 -0.92
CA SER A 456 13.41 -3.43 -0.53
C SER A 456 14.29 -2.76 -1.60
N SER A 457 14.03 -3.02 -2.90
CA SER A 457 14.80 -2.39 -3.99
C SER A 457 14.47 -0.91 -4.21
N ASP A 458 13.23 -0.50 -3.91
CA ASP A 458 12.87 0.92 -3.85
C ASP A 458 13.55 1.57 -2.64
N GLY A 459 13.57 0.90 -1.48
CA GLY A 459 14.30 1.36 -0.29
C GLY A 459 15.78 1.63 -0.58
N GLU A 460 16.45 0.72 -1.31
CA GLU A 460 17.82 0.92 -1.78
C GLU A 460 17.93 2.10 -2.73
N PHE A 461 17.04 2.18 -3.73
CA PHE A 461 17.07 3.25 -4.72
C PHE A 461 16.90 4.61 -4.04
N ILE A 462 15.91 4.75 -3.16
CA ILE A 462 15.56 5.98 -2.46
C ILE A 462 16.71 6.43 -1.56
N ALA A 463 17.19 5.54 -0.68
CA ALA A 463 18.23 5.88 0.28
C ALA A 463 19.57 6.23 -0.40
N LEU A 464 19.90 5.58 -1.53
CA LEU A 464 21.16 5.81 -2.23
C LEU A 464 21.09 6.94 -3.27
N ASN A 465 19.97 7.14 -3.96
CA ASN A 465 19.83 8.14 -5.02
C ASN A 465 19.15 9.43 -4.57
N SER A 466 18.50 9.42 -3.40
CA SER A 466 17.68 10.53 -2.91
C SER A 466 16.65 10.95 -3.95
N GLN A 467 15.86 9.98 -4.43
CA GLN A 467 14.78 10.15 -5.41
C GLN A 467 13.62 9.21 -5.06
N HIS A 468 12.39 9.65 -5.33
CA HIS A 468 11.21 8.78 -5.18
C HIS A 468 11.22 7.65 -6.22
N PRO A 469 10.66 6.47 -5.87
CA PRO A 469 10.58 5.34 -6.81
C PRO A 469 9.57 5.64 -7.93
N LEU A 470 9.38 4.68 -8.82
CA LEU A 470 8.36 4.79 -9.85
C LEU A 470 6.95 4.69 -9.23
N GLY A 471 5.98 5.36 -9.84
CA GLY A 471 4.56 5.19 -9.48
C GLY A 471 4.05 3.76 -9.73
N GLU A 472 4.72 3.01 -10.61
CA GLU A 472 4.36 1.62 -10.95
C GLU A 472 5.63 0.79 -11.24
N GLY A 473 5.63 -0.49 -10.89
CA GLY A 473 6.77 -1.38 -11.02
C GLY A 473 7.98 -0.94 -10.17
N ALA A 474 9.12 -1.57 -10.40
CA ALA A 474 10.36 -1.27 -9.69
C ALA A 474 11.40 -0.64 -10.62
N VAL A 475 12.12 0.38 -10.12
CA VAL A 475 13.28 0.98 -10.81
C VAL A 475 14.28 -0.10 -11.22
N ALA A 476 14.44 -1.11 -10.38
CA ALA A 476 15.35 -2.23 -10.55
C ALA A 476 15.21 -2.99 -11.87
N PHE A 477 14.00 -3.08 -12.41
CA PHE A 477 13.73 -3.76 -13.68
C PHE A 477 13.49 -2.75 -14.81
N ARG A 478 12.69 -1.71 -14.54
CA ARG A 478 12.22 -0.79 -15.59
C ARG A 478 13.26 0.24 -16.04
N ARG A 479 14.23 0.55 -15.18
CA ARG A 479 15.19 1.65 -15.37
C ARG A 479 16.62 1.23 -15.04
N ALA A 480 16.91 -0.08 -15.08
CA ALA A 480 18.26 -0.60 -14.81
C ALA A 480 19.35 -0.03 -15.72
N GLY A 481 18.99 0.35 -16.95
CA GLY A 481 19.90 0.97 -17.92
C GLY A 481 20.13 2.48 -17.72
N ASN A 482 19.51 3.11 -16.72
CA ASN A 482 19.72 4.52 -16.46
C ASN A 482 21.15 4.82 -15.99
N ARG A 483 21.58 6.07 -16.20
CA ARG A 483 22.81 6.57 -15.57
C ARG A 483 22.49 7.09 -14.17
N PHE A 484 22.98 6.39 -13.16
CA PHE A 484 22.83 6.80 -11.77
C PHE A 484 24.03 7.62 -11.28
N MET A 485 23.75 8.60 -10.42
CA MET A 485 24.70 9.39 -9.66
C MET A 485 24.36 9.28 -8.16
N ALA A 486 24.36 8.04 -7.69
CA ALA A 486 24.00 7.65 -6.33
C ALA A 486 25.12 7.94 -5.31
N LEU A 487 24.78 7.82 -4.03
CA LEU A 487 25.67 7.98 -2.87
C LEU A 487 27.04 7.27 -3.01
N PRO A 488 27.13 5.99 -3.44
CA PRO A 488 28.42 5.34 -3.62
C PRO A 488 29.30 6.08 -4.63
N LYS A 489 28.75 6.44 -5.78
CA LYS A 489 29.49 7.17 -6.82
C LYS A 489 29.91 8.57 -6.36
N VAL A 490 29.06 9.26 -5.60
CA VAL A 490 29.40 10.55 -4.98
C VAL A 490 30.58 10.40 -4.02
N LEU A 491 30.55 9.43 -3.10
CA LEU A 491 31.64 9.19 -2.15
C LEU A 491 32.92 8.70 -2.82
N ARG A 492 32.81 7.87 -3.88
CA ARG A 492 33.94 7.43 -4.68
C ARG A 492 34.68 8.61 -5.32
N SER A 493 33.94 9.62 -5.80
CA SER A 493 34.55 10.87 -6.31
C SER A 493 35.30 11.67 -5.23
N ARG A 494 35.10 11.34 -3.95
CA ARG A 494 35.80 11.89 -2.78
C ARG A 494 36.85 10.94 -2.20
N GLY A 495 37.26 9.93 -2.96
CA GLY A 495 38.34 9.02 -2.60
C GLY A 495 37.92 7.79 -1.79
N TYR A 496 36.62 7.59 -1.51
CA TYR A 496 36.15 6.42 -0.78
C TYR A 496 36.26 5.17 -1.65
N SER A 497 36.63 4.03 -1.05
CA SER A 497 36.31 2.74 -1.68
C SER A 497 34.85 2.39 -1.40
N THR A 498 34.18 1.70 -2.32
CA THR A 498 32.74 1.42 -2.18
C THR A 498 32.44 -0.07 -2.32
N LEU A 499 31.65 -0.60 -1.40
CA LEU A 499 31.22 -1.98 -1.44
C LEU A 499 29.77 -2.15 -1.00
N SER A 500 29.13 -3.20 -1.51
CA SER A 500 27.81 -3.65 -1.06
C SER A 500 27.84 -5.11 -0.64
N ALA A 501 26.92 -5.52 0.24
CA ALA A 501 26.74 -6.93 0.56
C ALA A 501 25.28 -7.28 0.86
N HIS A 502 24.88 -8.49 0.46
CA HIS A 502 23.54 -9.02 0.71
C HIS A 502 23.57 -10.55 0.84
N ALA A 503 22.77 -11.08 1.76
CA ALA A 503 22.72 -12.50 2.11
C ALA A 503 22.06 -13.44 1.07
N PHE A 504 21.67 -12.90 -0.09
CA PHE A 504 20.90 -13.62 -1.11
C PHE A 504 21.54 -13.57 -2.51
N GLU A 505 20.87 -14.16 -3.50
CA GLU A 505 21.36 -14.27 -4.87
C GLU A 505 21.47 -12.91 -5.57
N ARG A 506 22.58 -12.69 -6.28
CA ARG A 506 22.89 -11.41 -6.93
C ARG A 506 21.88 -10.96 -8.01
N GLY A 507 21.15 -11.91 -8.59
CA GLY A 507 20.15 -11.64 -9.61
C GLY A 507 18.83 -11.09 -9.04
N PHE A 508 18.57 -11.31 -7.75
CA PHE A 508 17.35 -10.82 -7.10
C PHE A 508 17.36 -9.30 -7.07
N TRP A 509 16.23 -8.68 -7.43
CA TRP A 509 16.11 -7.24 -7.67
C TRP A 509 17.18 -6.64 -8.59
N ASN A 510 17.71 -7.44 -9.53
CA ASN A 510 18.68 -7.00 -10.53
C ASN A 510 19.94 -6.32 -9.94
N ARG A 511 20.32 -6.68 -8.71
CA ARG A 511 21.45 -6.06 -8.00
C ARG A 511 22.79 -6.27 -8.69
N ALA A 512 22.94 -7.38 -9.42
CA ALA A 512 24.10 -7.64 -10.27
C ALA A 512 24.34 -6.56 -11.34
N VAL A 513 23.29 -5.85 -11.77
CA VAL A 513 23.36 -4.72 -12.72
C VAL A 513 23.36 -3.39 -11.98
N LEU A 514 22.46 -3.22 -11.00
CA LEU A 514 22.27 -1.95 -10.31
C LEU A 514 23.41 -1.56 -9.38
N HIS A 515 23.97 -2.50 -8.61
CA HIS A 515 25.02 -2.15 -7.64
C HIS A 515 26.26 -1.55 -8.33
N PRO A 516 26.78 -2.13 -9.44
CA PRO A 516 27.78 -1.45 -10.26
C PRO A 516 27.32 -0.11 -10.84
N ALA A 517 26.07 0.00 -11.31
CA ALA A 517 25.53 1.23 -11.89
C ALA A 517 25.40 2.38 -10.86
N TYR A 518 25.07 2.06 -9.60
CA TYR A 518 25.08 2.99 -8.45
C TYR A 518 26.50 3.39 -8.03
N GLY A 519 27.51 2.65 -8.46
CA GLY A 519 28.92 2.97 -8.28
C GLY A 519 29.64 2.16 -7.22
N PHE A 520 29.09 1.02 -6.77
CA PHE A 520 29.81 0.08 -5.91
C PHE A 520 30.93 -0.62 -6.71
N GLU A 521 32.14 -0.63 -6.15
CA GLU A 521 33.31 -1.28 -6.79
C GLU A 521 33.33 -2.79 -6.54
N ARG A 522 32.79 -3.24 -5.40
CA ARG A 522 32.73 -4.65 -5.02
C ARG A 522 31.37 -4.96 -4.42
N SER A 523 30.81 -6.12 -4.75
CA SER A 523 29.54 -6.58 -4.19
C SER A 523 29.67 -8.03 -3.75
N PHE A 524 29.27 -8.33 -2.51
CA PHE A 524 29.36 -9.67 -1.92
C PHE A 524 27.95 -10.24 -1.72
N PHE A 525 27.64 -11.31 -2.44
CA PHE A 525 26.35 -11.99 -2.35
C PHE A 525 26.52 -13.36 -1.68
N ARG A 526 25.44 -14.15 -1.59
CA ARG A 526 25.45 -15.47 -0.93
C ARG A 526 26.67 -16.33 -1.29
N ARG A 527 27.03 -16.38 -2.58
CA ARG A 527 28.17 -17.18 -3.07
C ARG A 527 29.51 -16.67 -2.51
N GLU A 528 29.73 -15.36 -2.52
CA GLU A 528 30.98 -14.76 -2.03
C GLU A 528 31.09 -14.74 -0.49
N LEU A 529 29.95 -14.78 0.20
CA LEU A 529 29.87 -14.86 1.67
C LEU A 529 30.10 -16.28 2.21
N GLY A 530 29.90 -17.29 1.37
CA GLY A 530 30.11 -18.71 1.70
C GLY A 530 28.90 -19.37 2.40
N PRO A 531 29.01 -20.65 2.76
CA PRO A 531 27.93 -21.38 3.41
C PRO A 531 27.75 -20.94 4.87
N GLY A 532 26.56 -21.17 5.41
CA GLY A 532 26.22 -20.91 6.80
C GLY A 532 24.77 -21.24 7.10
N GLU A 533 24.34 -20.96 8.33
CA GLU A 533 22.92 -21.09 8.70
C GLU A 533 22.05 -20.22 7.78
N VAL A 534 20.93 -20.79 7.34
CA VAL A 534 19.91 -20.12 6.53
C VAL A 534 18.66 -20.00 7.37
N ILE A 535 18.12 -18.79 7.48
CA ILE A 535 16.82 -18.52 8.11
C ILE A 535 15.98 -17.76 7.09
N GLY A 536 14.78 -18.28 6.81
CA GLY A 536 13.96 -17.77 5.72
C GLY A 536 14.66 -17.96 4.37
N TRP A 537 14.80 -16.87 3.62
CA TRP A 537 15.21 -16.91 2.22
C TRP A 537 16.72 -17.13 2.00
N GLY A 538 17.57 -16.73 2.95
CA GLY A 538 19.01 -16.69 2.73
C GLY A 538 19.82 -16.84 4.01
N LEU A 539 21.11 -16.48 3.94
CA LEU A 539 21.98 -16.58 5.10
C LEU A 539 21.39 -15.78 6.26
N ALA A 540 21.38 -16.39 7.45
CA ALA A 540 20.89 -15.75 8.66
C ALA A 540 21.69 -14.45 8.93
N ASP A 541 21.00 -13.39 9.38
CA ASP A 541 21.60 -12.06 9.49
C ASP A 541 22.84 -12.03 10.40
N GLY A 542 22.89 -12.86 11.44
CA GLY A 542 24.08 -13.02 12.29
C GLY A 542 25.29 -13.52 11.50
N VAL A 543 25.11 -14.57 10.68
CA VAL A 543 26.16 -15.12 9.82
C VAL A 543 26.54 -14.11 8.74
N PHE A 544 25.56 -13.46 8.11
CA PHE A 544 25.81 -12.44 7.09
C PHE A 544 26.70 -11.32 7.62
N LEU A 545 26.34 -10.71 8.76
CA LEU A 545 27.09 -9.60 9.34
C LEU A 545 28.48 -10.04 9.83
N GLU A 546 28.61 -11.24 10.38
CA GLU A 546 29.90 -11.82 10.74
C GLU A 546 30.84 -11.94 9.53
N ARG A 547 30.34 -12.45 8.40
CA ARG A 547 31.12 -12.68 7.17
C ARG A 547 31.52 -11.40 6.45
N VAL A 548 30.78 -10.32 6.66
CA VAL A 548 31.10 -9.00 6.11
C VAL A 548 32.26 -8.33 6.85
N LEU A 549 32.43 -8.55 8.16
CA LEU A 549 33.46 -7.88 8.97
C LEU A 549 34.89 -7.99 8.40
N PRO A 550 35.39 -9.18 7.99
CA PRO A 550 36.69 -9.29 7.33
C PRO A 550 36.79 -8.45 6.04
N LYS A 551 35.71 -8.38 5.25
CA LYS A 551 35.66 -7.59 4.01
C LYS A 551 35.74 -6.10 4.27
N LEU A 552 35.15 -5.62 5.37
CA LEU A 552 35.29 -4.23 5.81
C LEU A 552 36.73 -3.93 6.27
N LYS A 553 37.33 -4.84 7.04
CA LYS A 553 38.71 -4.69 7.53
C LYS A 553 39.74 -4.66 6.39
N GLU A 554 39.51 -5.44 5.33
CA GLU A 554 40.34 -5.46 4.12
C GLU A 554 40.08 -4.28 3.16
N ALA A 555 39.03 -3.48 3.40
CA ALA A 555 38.69 -2.38 2.50
C ALA A 555 39.64 -1.18 2.66
N ARG A 556 39.94 -0.51 1.53
CA ARG A 556 40.74 0.72 1.53
C ARG A 556 39.94 1.84 2.21
N GLN A 557 40.47 2.36 3.31
CA GLN A 557 39.86 3.45 4.05
C GLN A 557 40.17 4.84 3.42
N PRO A 558 39.25 5.81 3.50
CA PRO A 558 37.88 5.65 3.98
C PRO A 558 37.05 4.78 3.01
N PHE A 559 36.14 3.98 3.54
CA PHE A 559 35.20 3.18 2.73
C PHE A 559 33.75 3.57 2.98
N PHE A 560 32.91 3.29 1.99
CA PHE A 560 31.46 3.23 2.13
C PHE A 560 30.98 1.80 1.89
N ALA A 561 30.33 1.22 2.89
CA ALA A 561 29.73 -0.10 2.82
C ALA A 561 28.20 -0.01 2.95
N PHE A 562 27.49 -0.65 2.02
CA PHE A 562 26.04 -0.77 2.07
C PHE A 562 25.62 -2.22 2.28
N LEU A 563 24.96 -2.50 3.41
CA LEU A 563 24.64 -3.85 3.86
C LEU A 563 23.12 -4.02 3.92
N ILE A 564 22.60 -5.11 3.37
CA ILE A 564 21.15 -5.35 3.29
C ILE A 564 20.84 -6.68 3.99
N THR A 565 20.12 -6.61 5.12
CA THR A 565 19.67 -7.79 5.87
C THR A 565 18.52 -8.51 5.16
N LEU A 566 18.13 -9.68 5.65
CA LEU A 566 17.09 -10.51 5.04
C LEU A 566 16.20 -11.26 6.05
N GLY A 567 16.63 -11.43 7.30
CA GLY A 567 15.98 -12.30 8.29
C GLY A 567 14.56 -11.88 8.69
N LEU A 568 14.12 -10.69 8.30
CA LEU A 568 12.79 -10.13 8.53
C LEU A 568 11.94 -10.12 7.25
N HIS A 569 12.19 -11.02 6.31
CA HIS A 569 11.35 -11.11 5.12
C HIS A 569 10.03 -11.87 5.44
N HIS A 570 8.90 -11.33 4.97
CA HIS A 570 7.59 -12.01 5.01
C HIS A 570 7.67 -13.41 4.34
N PRO A 571 6.96 -14.45 4.82
CA PRO A 571 5.84 -14.45 5.78
C PRO A 571 6.20 -14.74 7.24
N PHE A 572 7.49 -14.68 7.63
CA PHE A 572 7.98 -14.87 9.00
C PHE A 572 7.76 -16.28 9.61
N ASP A 573 7.21 -17.25 8.86
CA ASP A 573 6.89 -18.60 9.36
C ASP A 573 8.09 -19.53 9.47
N GLN A 574 9.21 -19.20 8.81
CA GLN A 574 10.44 -19.99 8.76
C GLN A 574 11.43 -19.67 9.90
N PHE A 575 11.05 -18.84 10.88
CA PHE A 575 11.93 -18.55 12.01
C PHE A 575 12.01 -19.76 12.97
N PRO A 576 13.20 -20.30 13.24
CA PRO A 576 13.34 -21.58 13.94
C PRO A 576 12.96 -21.50 15.43
N GLU A 577 12.19 -22.49 15.91
CA GLU A 577 11.75 -22.58 17.32
C GLU A 577 12.92 -22.47 18.31
N GLY A 578 14.05 -23.14 18.03
CA GLY A 578 15.23 -23.12 18.90
C GLY A 578 15.92 -21.76 19.03
N ARG A 579 15.56 -20.75 18.22
CA ARG A 579 16.08 -19.38 18.33
C ARG A 579 15.07 -18.38 18.89
N LYS A 580 13.84 -18.82 19.19
CA LYS A 580 12.84 -17.98 19.84
C LYS A 580 13.23 -17.74 21.29
N SER A 581 13.31 -16.47 21.69
CA SER A 581 13.77 -16.06 23.02
C SER A 581 12.77 -15.18 23.78
N LEU A 582 11.83 -14.54 23.08
CA LEU A 582 10.77 -13.76 23.73
C LEU A 582 9.69 -14.69 24.29
N LYS A 583 9.20 -14.38 25.49
CA LYS A 583 8.01 -15.02 26.09
C LYS A 583 6.78 -14.20 25.72
N LEU A 584 6.27 -14.45 24.52
CA LEU A 584 5.12 -13.72 23.99
C LEU A 584 3.81 -14.31 24.55
N PRO A 585 2.80 -13.48 24.84
CA PRO A 585 1.44 -13.98 25.03
C PRO A 585 0.88 -14.50 23.69
N ASP A 586 -0.29 -15.14 23.73
CA ASP A 586 -1.02 -15.41 22.49
C ASP A 586 -1.49 -14.09 21.88
N LEU A 587 -0.88 -13.70 20.76
CA LEU A 587 -1.20 -12.47 20.03
C LEU A 587 -2.38 -12.64 19.07
N GLY A 588 -2.86 -13.87 18.85
CA GLY A 588 -3.89 -14.18 17.85
C GLY A 588 -3.41 -14.08 16.40
N ASP A 589 -2.12 -13.81 16.17
CA ASP A 589 -1.46 -13.78 14.86
C ASP A 589 -0.05 -14.40 14.94
N PRO A 590 0.14 -15.63 14.42
CA PRO A 590 1.44 -16.30 14.41
C PRO A 590 2.51 -15.56 13.62
N ALA A 591 2.16 -14.85 12.54
CA ALA A 591 3.12 -14.10 11.72
C ALA A 591 3.66 -12.91 12.52
N LEU A 592 2.79 -12.19 13.23
CA LEU A 592 3.20 -11.12 14.14
C LEU A 592 4.09 -11.65 15.28
N ALA A 593 3.72 -12.77 15.90
CA ALA A 593 4.52 -13.39 16.95
C ALA A 593 5.92 -13.80 16.45
N ASN A 594 6.00 -14.43 15.27
CA ASN A 594 7.28 -14.81 14.68
C ASN A 594 8.11 -13.59 14.24
N TYR A 595 7.47 -12.53 13.74
CA TYR A 595 8.15 -11.27 13.42
C TYR A 595 8.84 -10.68 14.65
N LEU A 596 8.17 -10.64 15.81
CA LEU A 596 8.79 -10.15 17.05
C LEU A 596 9.99 -11.02 17.49
N GLN A 597 9.89 -12.34 17.33
CA GLN A 597 11.00 -13.27 17.61
C GLN A 597 12.19 -13.04 16.68
N ALA A 598 11.92 -12.96 15.38
CA ALA A 598 12.93 -12.68 14.36
C ALA A 598 13.57 -11.29 14.60
N MET A 599 12.77 -10.29 14.96
CA MET A 599 13.27 -8.95 15.29
C MET A 599 14.21 -8.98 16.48
N ARG A 600 13.90 -9.75 17.53
CA ARG A 600 14.81 -9.92 18.66
C ARG A 600 16.13 -10.58 18.26
N TYR A 601 16.10 -11.54 17.35
CA TYR A 601 17.32 -12.16 16.81
C TYR A 601 18.15 -11.18 15.98
N VAL A 602 17.51 -10.42 15.07
CA VAL A 602 18.18 -9.43 14.22
C VAL A 602 18.76 -8.29 15.06
N ASP A 603 18.07 -7.84 16.11
CA ASP A 603 18.59 -6.87 17.08
C ASP A 603 19.87 -7.37 17.75
N GLY A 604 19.93 -8.64 18.15
CA GLY A 604 21.14 -9.28 18.67
C GLY A 604 22.26 -9.42 17.63
N ALA A 605 21.93 -9.72 16.37
CA ALA A 605 22.90 -9.78 15.28
C ALA A 605 23.52 -8.40 14.99
N LEU A 606 22.72 -7.33 15.06
CA LEU A 606 23.20 -5.95 14.97
C LEU A 606 24.13 -5.62 16.14
N ALA A 607 23.79 -6.01 17.37
CA ALA A 607 24.67 -5.82 18.53
C ALA A 607 26.04 -6.49 18.32
N ALA A 608 26.03 -7.76 17.90
CA ALA A 608 27.25 -8.52 17.63
C ALA A 608 28.09 -7.92 16.49
N PHE A 609 27.44 -7.33 15.48
CA PHE A 609 28.14 -6.62 14.40
C PHE A 609 28.87 -5.37 14.90
N PHE A 610 28.23 -4.56 15.75
CA PHE A 610 28.87 -3.39 16.35
C PHE A 610 30.05 -3.77 17.26
N GLU A 611 29.92 -4.83 18.06
CA GLU A 611 31.05 -5.39 18.80
C GLU A 611 32.15 -5.88 17.87
N GLY A 612 31.78 -6.53 16.75
CA GLY A 612 32.70 -6.98 15.72
C GLY A 612 33.49 -5.84 15.09
N LEU A 613 32.86 -4.69 14.81
CA LEU A 613 33.54 -3.48 14.35
C LEU A 613 34.56 -2.97 15.38
N ALA A 614 34.22 -3.00 16.67
CA ALA A 614 35.14 -2.62 17.74
C ALA A 614 36.33 -3.59 17.82
N ARG A 615 36.08 -4.90 17.83
CA ARG A 615 37.13 -5.95 17.82
C ARG A 615 38.03 -5.87 16.58
N ALA A 616 37.48 -5.43 15.45
CA ALA A 616 38.23 -5.25 14.20
C ALA A 616 39.04 -3.94 14.16
N GLY A 617 38.93 -3.07 15.17
CA GLY A 617 39.59 -1.75 15.21
C GLY A 617 38.97 -0.73 14.25
N LEU A 618 37.70 -0.91 13.87
CA LEU A 618 37.01 -0.05 12.91
C LEU A 618 36.07 0.97 13.59
N ALA A 619 35.64 0.72 14.83
CA ALA A 619 34.61 1.53 15.50
C ALA A 619 34.96 3.02 15.60
N ASP A 620 36.20 3.36 15.98
CA ASP A 620 36.62 4.74 16.27
C ASP A 620 36.65 5.65 15.03
N ARG A 621 36.68 5.06 13.83
CA ARG A 621 36.70 5.79 12.55
C ARG A 621 35.56 5.40 11.62
N THR A 622 34.43 4.95 12.15
CA THR A 622 33.28 4.54 11.34
C THR A 622 31.98 5.15 11.85
N VAL A 623 31.29 5.91 11.00
CA VAL A 623 29.88 6.25 11.20
C VAL A 623 29.05 5.06 10.75
N VAL A 624 28.19 4.55 11.64
CA VAL A 624 27.27 3.45 11.31
C VAL A 624 25.86 3.99 11.32
N ALA A 625 25.21 3.95 10.16
CA ALA A 625 23.83 4.32 9.99
C ALA A 625 22.99 3.08 9.69
N LEU A 626 21.77 3.02 10.20
CA LEU A 626 20.82 1.95 9.86
C LEU A 626 19.41 2.51 9.74
N TYR A 627 18.63 1.96 8.82
CA TYR A 627 17.25 2.35 8.58
C TYR A 627 16.38 1.14 8.23
N GLY A 628 15.07 1.24 8.52
CA GLY A 628 14.09 0.32 7.97
C GLY A 628 13.74 0.65 6.52
N ASP A 629 13.65 -0.35 5.64
CA ASP A 629 13.32 -0.13 4.24
C ASP A 629 11.83 0.03 3.96
N HIS A 630 10.97 -0.78 4.56
CA HIS A 630 9.53 -0.66 4.36
C HIS A 630 8.72 -1.27 5.50
N GLU A 631 7.40 -1.08 5.43
CA GLU A 631 6.45 -1.74 6.33
C GLU A 631 6.42 -3.28 6.14
N ALA A 632 6.21 -4.02 7.23
CA ALA A 632 6.32 -5.49 7.29
C ALA A 632 5.08 -6.24 6.76
N GLY A 633 4.02 -5.53 6.37
CA GLY A 633 2.77 -6.07 5.81
C GLY A 633 1.65 -6.27 6.83
N PHE A 634 1.82 -5.81 8.08
CA PHE A 634 0.81 -6.02 9.13
C PHE A 634 -0.33 -4.99 9.06
N PRO A 635 -1.59 -5.42 8.92
CA PRO A 635 -2.72 -4.50 8.94
C PRO A 635 -2.97 -4.00 10.36
N LEU A 636 -3.46 -2.76 10.49
CA LEU A 636 -3.93 -2.21 11.76
C LEU A 636 -5.26 -2.87 12.17
N GLN A 637 -5.18 -4.09 12.70
CA GLN A 637 -6.29 -4.92 13.18
C GLN A 637 -6.03 -5.39 14.62
N ALA A 638 -6.99 -6.10 15.22
CA ALA A 638 -6.97 -6.49 16.63
C ALA A 638 -5.62 -7.02 17.15
N PRO A 639 -4.88 -7.95 16.48
CA PRO A 639 -3.59 -8.42 16.98
C PRO A 639 -2.57 -7.30 17.19
N LEU A 640 -2.32 -6.48 16.17
CA LEU A 640 -1.35 -5.38 16.22
C LEU A 640 -1.86 -4.22 17.08
N ALA A 641 -3.14 -3.87 16.96
CA ALA A 641 -3.78 -2.81 17.73
C ALA A 641 -3.73 -3.09 19.23
N ASN A 642 -4.02 -4.34 19.64
CA ASN A 642 -3.95 -4.76 21.03
C ASN A 642 -2.52 -4.77 21.56
N LEU A 643 -1.55 -5.27 20.77
CA LEU A 643 -0.13 -5.26 21.13
C LEU A 643 0.39 -3.84 21.39
N LEU A 644 -0.03 -2.88 20.57
CA LEU A 644 0.40 -1.49 20.66
C LEU A 644 -0.47 -0.63 21.59
N HIS A 645 -1.56 -1.20 22.12
CA HIS A 645 -2.57 -0.47 22.90
C HIS A 645 -3.14 0.77 22.18
N ILE A 646 -3.35 0.66 20.86
CA ILE A 646 -3.87 1.73 20.03
C ILE A 646 -5.26 1.38 19.49
N GLN A 647 -6.11 2.39 19.37
CA GLN A 647 -7.36 2.29 18.62
C GLN A 647 -7.12 2.61 17.15
N TRP A 648 -7.99 2.12 16.28
CA TRP A 648 -7.90 2.45 14.86
C TRP A 648 -8.15 3.95 14.65
N SER A 649 -7.29 4.59 13.87
CA SER A 649 -7.52 5.93 13.33
C SER A 649 -6.70 6.15 12.06
N PRO A 650 -7.08 7.09 11.17
CA PRO A 650 -6.26 7.46 10.00
C PRO A 650 -4.82 7.84 10.36
N GLN A 651 -4.63 8.53 11.49
CA GLN A 651 -3.31 8.95 11.97
C GLN A 651 -2.47 7.73 12.37
N GLN A 652 -3.07 6.68 12.94
CA GLN A 652 -2.35 5.46 13.30
C GLN A 652 -1.88 4.68 12.06
N LEU A 653 -2.61 4.76 10.93
CA LEU A 653 -2.11 4.21 9.66
C LEU A 653 -0.80 4.87 9.24
N MET A 654 -0.73 6.20 9.34
CA MET A 654 0.52 6.94 9.07
C MET A 654 1.60 6.63 10.10
N ALA A 655 1.24 6.51 11.39
CA ALA A 655 2.20 6.17 12.44
C ALA A 655 2.90 4.82 12.19
N LEU A 656 2.19 3.85 11.62
CA LEU A 656 2.73 2.54 11.22
C LEU A 656 3.57 2.60 9.93
N ARG A 657 3.47 3.64 9.11
CA ARG A 657 4.35 3.84 7.94
C ARG A 657 5.74 4.36 8.31
N ARG A 658 6.00 4.64 9.58
CA ARG A 658 7.30 5.11 10.04
C ARG A 658 8.31 3.96 10.09
N VAL A 659 9.50 4.22 9.56
CA VAL A 659 10.67 3.36 9.65
C VAL A 659 11.72 4.09 10.49
N PRO A 660 12.42 3.42 11.41
CA PRO A 660 13.41 4.10 12.23
C PRO A 660 14.63 4.40 11.37
N PHE A 661 15.30 5.52 11.66
CA PHE A 661 16.63 5.82 11.11
C PHE A 661 17.56 6.19 12.25
N PHE A 662 18.70 5.51 12.34
CA PHE A 662 19.72 5.78 13.34
C PHE A 662 21.03 6.16 12.67
N ILE A 663 21.76 7.10 13.28
CA ILE A 663 23.15 7.41 12.95
C ILE A 663 23.98 7.33 14.22
N VAL A 664 24.75 6.26 14.36
CA VAL A 664 25.67 6.04 15.48
C VAL A 664 27.02 6.64 15.12
N THR A 665 27.50 7.52 15.99
CA THR A 665 28.76 8.24 15.81
C THR A 665 29.81 7.67 16.77
N PRO A 666 31.11 7.64 16.38
CA PRO A 666 32.16 7.08 17.23
C PRO A 666 32.27 7.73 18.61
N ASP A 667 32.04 9.04 18.70
CA ASP A 667 32.20 9.82 19.92
C ASP A 667 30.88 10.08 20.67
N ALA A 668 29.75 9.57 20.16
CA ALA A 668 28.40 9.81 20.66
C ALA A 668 28.04 11.30 20.86
N SER A 669 28.80 12.23 20.25
CA SER A 669 28.69 13.67 20.49
C SER A 669 27.38 14.28 19.96
N LEU A 670 26.74 13.58 19.03
CA LEU A 670 25.46 13.95 18.43
C LEU A 670 24.31 13.08 18.95
N ALA A 671 24.48 12.33 20.04
CA ALA A 671 23.41 11.46 20.53
C ALA A 671 22.15 12.27 20.91
N GLY A 672 20.99 11.79 20.47
CA GLY A 672 19.73 12.48 20.72
C GLY A 672 18.60 11.97 19.82
N GLU A 673 17.37 12.21 20.26
CA GLU A 673 16.20 11.99 19.42
C GLU A 673 15.94 13.21 18.54
N VAL A 674 15.57 12.95 17.30
CA VAL A 674 15.37 13.93 16.24
C VAL A 674 13.95 13.74 15.73
N ASP A 675 13.06 14.67 16.04
CA ASP A 675 11.62 14.59 15.74
C ASP A 675 11.25 15.25 14.40
N GLU A 676 12.26 15.70 13.66
CA GLU A 676 12.08 16.21 12.31
C GLU A 676 11.48 15.16 11.36
N VAL A 677 10.41 15.58 10.70
CA VAL A 677 9.73 14.76 9.71
C VAL A 677 10.57 14.62 8.44
N GLY A 678 10.86 13.38 8.07
CA GLY A 678 11.68 13.06 6.92
C GLY A 678 11.15 11.89 6.11
N GLY A 679 11.67 11.75 4.90
CA GLY A 679 11.52 10.54 4.10
C GLY A 679 12.84 9.80 3.98
N GLN A 680 12.79 8.56 3.50
CA GLN A 680 14.00 7.83 3.10
C GLN A 680 14.85 8.60 2.08
N VAL A 681 14.24 9.47 1.25
CA VAL A 681 14.98 10.37 0.32
C VAL A 681 16.00 11.25 1.05
N ASP A 682 15.80 11.52 2.34
CA ASP A 682 16.64 12.41 3.14
C ASP A 682 17.87 11.71 3.74
N ILE A 683 17.96 10.38 3.66
CA ILE A 683 19.05 9.57 4.24
C ILE A 683 20.41 9.96 3.63
N ALA A 684 20.59 9.82 2.31
CA ALA A 684 21.87 10.16 1.67
C ALA A 684 22.29 11.63 1.90
N PRO A 685 21.43 12.64 1.73
CA PRO A 685 21.74 14.02 2.09
C PRO A 685 22.24 14.18 3.53
N THR A 686 21.61 13.51 4.51
CA THR A 686 21.99 13.59 5.92
C THR A 686 23.37 12.98 6.17
N LEU A 687 23.66 11.83 5.56
CA LEU A 687 24.97 11.18 5.67
C LEU A 687 26.07 12.01 4.99
N LEU A 688 25.81 12.55 3.80
CA LEU A 688 26.75 13.43 3.09
C LEU A 688 27.06 14.70 3.89
N HIS A 689 26.04 15.29 4.53
CA HIS A 689 26.19 16.46 5.40
C HIS A 689 27.18 16.19 6.53
N LEU A 690 27.02 15.09 7.26
CA LEU A 690 27.93 14.70 8.35
C LEU A 690 29.36 14.41 7.87
N LEU A 691 29.51 13.83 6.67
CA LEU A 691 30.80 13.58 6.03
C LEU A 691 31.43 14.82 5.38
N GLY A 692 30.75 15.96 5.36
CA GLY A 692 31.27 17.21 4.79
C GLY A 692 31.27 17.23 3.27
N VAL A 693 30.42 16.41 2.66
CA VAL A 693 30.24 16.35 1.21
C VAL A 693 28.98 17.15 0.85
N PRO A 694 29.08 18.22 0.05
CA PRO A 694 27.92 18.95 -0.43
C PRO A 694 26.92 18.02 -1.12
N ARG A 695 25.65 18.17 -0.77
CA ARG A 695 24.53 17.45 -1.39
C ARG A 695 24.49 17.75 -2.91
N PRO A 696 24.42 16.73 -3.78
CA PRO A 696 24.18 16.93 -5.21
C PRO A 696 22.87 17.67 -5.49
N SER A 697 22.86 18.56 -6.48
CA SER A 697 21.69 19.40 -6.78
C SER A 697 20.45 18.60 -7.23
N TRP A 698 20.65 17.41 -7.81
CA TRP A 698 19.58 16.51 -8.29
C TRP A 698 19.02 15.56 -7.22
N PHE A 699 19.51 15.62 -5.98
CA PHE A 699 18.90 14.89 -4.87
C PHE A 699 17.62 15.62 -4.45
N VAL A 700 16.49 14.93 -4.38
CA VAL A 700 15.24 15.54 -3.92
C VAL A 700 15.26 15.70 -2.41
N GLY A 701 15.92 14.81 -1.65
CA GLY A 701 15.98 14.93 -0.20
C GLY A 701 16.85 16.10 0.27
N ARG A 702 16.80 16.35 1.58
CA ARG A 702 17.57 17.34 2.33
C ARG A 702 18.14 16.70 3.58
N ALA A 703 19.22 17.25 4.12
CA ALA A 703 19.75 16.73 5.38
C ALA A 703 18.73 16.96 6.50
N LEU A 704 18.42 15.92 7.27
CA LEU A 704 17.64 15.99 8.50
C LEU A 704 18.56 16.57 9.57
N ILE A 705 18.28 17.81 9.97
CA ILE A 705 19.07 18.57 10.95
C ILE A 705 18.13 18.97 12.07
N PRO A 706 18.49 18.71 13.34
CA PRO A 706 17.70 19.15 14.49
C PRO A 706 17.35 20.64 14.44
N GLY A 707 16.12 20.98 14.80
CA GLY A 707 15.47 22.28 14.73
C GLY A 707 14.92 22.71 13.36
N ARG A 708 14.91 21.86 12.31
CA ARG A 708 14.46 22.27 10.96
C ARG A 708 13.13 21.65 10.54
N GLN A 709 12.22 22.46 9.99
CA GLN A 709 10.97 21.92 9.43
C GLN A 709 11.22 20.93 8.28
N GLY A 710 10.65 19.75 8.47
CA GLY A 710 10.68 18.57 7.65
C GLY A 710 9.43 18.37 6.80
N PHE A 711 9.48 17.42 5.87
CA PHE A 711 8.34 17.04 5.02
C PHE A 711 8.63 15.68 4.38
N ALA A 712 7.64 14.81 4.38
CA ALA A 712 7.68 13.51 3.72
C ALA A 712 6.46 13.37 2.81
N ALA A 713 6.68 13.18 1.50
CA ALA A 713 5.65 12.73 0.56
C ALA A 713 5.73 11.22 0.38
N LEU A 714 4.58 10.55 0.37
CA LEU A 714 4.47 9.11 0.15
C LEU A 714 3.95 8.83 -1.27
N PRO A 715 4.28 7.67 -1.87
CA PRO A 715 3.87 7.34 -3.24
C PRO A 715 2.37 7.25 -3.48
N ASP A 716 1.56 7.12 -2.43
CA ASP A 716 0.11 6.97 -2.51
C ASP A 716 -0.68 8.28 -2.36
N GLY A 717 0.02 9.41 -2.26
CA GLY A 717 -0.56 10.74 -2.12
C GLY A 717 -0.60 11.24 -0.67
N SER A 718 -0.35 10.36 0.30
CA SER A 718 -0.23 10.74 1.71
C SER A 718 1.06 11.55 1.96
N GLY A 719 1.10 12.24 3.09
CA GLY A 719 2.27 13.00 3.48
C GLY A 719 2.29 13.39 4.95
N ALA A 720 3.42 13.92 5.39
CA ALA A 720 3.60 14.45 6.73
C ALA A 720 4.50 15.68 6.70
N ASP A 721 4.21 16.66 7.55
CA ASP A 721 5.17 17.67 8.01
C ASP A 721 5.15 17.73 9.55
N ASN A 722 5.90 18.65 10.16
CA ASN A 722 5.96 18.75 11.62
C ASN A 722 4.63 19.16 12.29
N GLN A 723 3.60 19.56 11.54
CA GLN A 723 2.32 20.05 12.05
C GLN A 723 1.13 19.17 11.66
N LEU A 724 1.16 18.60 10.45
CA LEU A 724 0.02 17.94 9.82
C LEU A 724 0.40 16.57 9.24
N LEU A 725 -0.57 15.66 9.33
CA LEU A 725 -0.58 14.39 8.63
C LEU A 725 -1.67 14.43 7.57
N TRP A 726 -1.29 14.21 6.32
CA TRP A 726 -2.22 14.04 5.20
C TRP A 726 -2.35 12.55 4.91
N VAL A 727 -3.56 12.01 5.08
CA VAL A 727 -3.85 10.60 4.81
C VAL A 727 -4.78 10.54 3.62
N GLU A 728 -4.36 9.87 2.55
CA GLU A 728 -5.21 9.68 1.37
C GLU A 728 -6.48 8.91 1.77
N PRO A 729 -7.70 9.43 1.51
CA PRO A 729 -8.97 8.81 1.91
C PRO A 729 -9.12 7.32 1.57
N SER A 730 -8.49 6.87 0.48
CA SER A 730 -8.52 5.46 0.08
C SER A 730 -7.77 4.51 1.00
N GLN A 731 -6.79 4.99 1.76
CA GLN A 731 -6.09 4.22 2.80
C GLN A 731 -6.96 4.07 4.04
N VAL A 732 -7.77 5.09 4.37
CA VAL A 732 -8.70 5.09 5.50
C VAL A 732 -9.87 4.14 5.25
N CYS A 733 -10.30 4.05 4.00
CA CYS A 733 -11.44 3.22 3.61
C CYS A 733 -11.09 1.76 3.28
N ALA A 734 -9.80 1.38 3.33
CA ALA A 734 -9.25 0.11 2.85
C ALA A 734 -9.53 -1.11 3.73
#